data_AF-A0A7X5Q6V7-F1
#
_entry.id   AF-A0A7X5Q6V7-F1
#
_cell.length_a   1.000
_cell.length_b   1.000
_cell.length_c   1.000
_cell.angle_alpha   90.00
_cell.angle_beta   90.00
_cell.angle_gamma   90.00
#
_symmetry.space_group_name_H-M   'P 1'
#
loop_
_entity.id
_entity.type
_entity.pdbx_description
1 polymer ?
#
loop_
_entity_poly.entity_id
_entity_poly.type
_entity_poly.pdbx_seq_one_letter_code
_entity_poly.pdbx_strand_id
1 'polypeptide(L)'
;MITHQNNNITIKKARLVSNKKLIMSFTTASSTSITPELRTNPVKSSEDLSDPVVFPIHVKIKNVFQKCLRWIEDHPKTTILTISATLLAGATLLALCNIVAIVSAVALFVISGALLGLKIAASLKVKKTQEIVENLRDLKVRGILKPDETDELVQALDDPQKNYEVSRKILDRLSNENCIKTVLGNDILQSLTRGNNSIFFDILDSLRCKQILKATLNQNNLDYLNDSQVRSVFHKRDWILWSQECRNSEVIDNKIRAKIHDFEGKFHCFISLSRFSSLTEEEKSLRDEVLNSIEKNDPSEFQKKTIQFYKLLTENVRDQGDKISALKYEETIAQVQCTKTENAFTLFGKNQKMQRLCEDYDKKISKYCAKLEKSVESPKSLNIIDPKNLMAEIQSHFDHCSILLENYLTSIGKVDLHFALYFGNFNQKFKVLNDIADHILAKKSERGRTHSHLYCSGCHFSYTTNMKEGNSLPCGTSGEHFNNQRVDVVRSRVVLEQKIKQLTKQIRSDTEALKNLSKVDEKDQETSTETLEEEIQKREDRLKHMEDDLSVMKKIDNHNAISPIGPLDEEGNPIKKKSYLFFTCSYGYGHNMAAAAMAKGIGKKGGHVSVVDLTKEVLDQFDYLKRLTNQFGLNISSSDLANHLLQNRKYYWINLATKFALAKNRGILSNILKPLSLPYGCEATHASPKQRTEIKDALRLRLLMERPDCVVTSFNRDLNPIIEIAEELGIPIVHMATDMDMTSWDPFSKSPGYPYLKCTVPSDDPKVWETSKPLQKEQCFVSGIPVQPEYQIKRTPEEVDALKERMGIDPEARVIIVSGGGNGQNLPFPEILAYDDDKQLPKIHVIVIAGKNTAFGNEIEKLGERVNSLPDQKVKVQVAKDPSTETAEHPYFIGPLVMNDLREISDLDLGKAGGISTAESIVKDNPMLFDGRKNPFLWEKANMDFVESAGRGKIIKNMEEFKSLLLEALALRKEDKKKIFPDRPATEIICEEMTELMERADKDEDIQRKRQFSNQYE
;
A
#
# COMPACT_ATOMS: atom_id res chain seq x y z
N MET A 1 17.82 9.80 -35.62
CA MET A 1 16.64 8.91 -35.59
C MET A 1 17.11 7.48 -35.42
N ILE A 2 16.36 6.66 -34.69
CA ILE A 2 16.59 5.23 -34.55
C ILE A 2 15.34 4.53 -35.07
N THR A 3 15.50 3.63 -36.04
CA THR A 3 14.41 2.78 -36.55
C THR A 3 14.82 1.33 -36.43
N HIS A 4 13.87 0.48 -36.02
CA HIS A 4 14.10 -0.92 -35.71
C HIS A 4 13.26 -1.80 -36.65
N GLN A 5 13.92 -2.58 -37.51
CA GLN A 5 13.32 -3.68 -38.27
C GLN A 5 14.33 -4.83 -38.37
N ASN A 6 13.86 -6.05 -38.10
CA ASN A 6 14.58 -7.32 -38.24
C ASN A 6 16.00 -7.34 -37.65
N ASN A 7 16.09 -7.23 -36.32
CA ASN A 7 17.31 -7.46 -35.51
C ASN A 7 18.55 -6.61 -35.85
N ASN A 8 18.43 -5.53 -36.63
CA ASN A 8 19.51 -4.57 -36.84
C ASN A 8 19.11 -3.16 -36.43
N ILE A 9 19.90 -2.57 -35.52
CA ILE A 9 19.75 -1.17 -35.09
C ILE A 9 20.61 -0.29 -36.00
N THR A 10 19.97 0.56 -36.79
CA THR A 10 20.70 1.57 -37.58
C THR A 10 20.49 2.96 -36.96
N ILE A 11 21.58 3.62 -36.58
CA ILE A 11 21.58 4.99 -36.05
C ILE A 11 21.93 5.95 -37.18
N LYS A 12 20.95 6.75 -37.65
CA LYS A 12 21.23 7.86 -38.58
C LYS A 12 21.25 9.20 -37.84
N LYS A 13 22.35 9.94 -38.04
CA LYS A 13 22.57 11.29 -37.54
C LYS A 13 21.65 12.26 -38.29
N ALA A 14 20.68 12.84 -37.60
CA ALA A 14 19.81 13.87 -38.17
C ALA A 14 20.49 15.24 -37.99
N ARG A 15 20.62 16.01 -39.07
CA ARG A 15 21.14 17.37 -39.05
C ARG A 15 19.94 18.32 -38.99
N LEU A 16 19.77 19.02 -37.86
CA LEU A 16 18.81 20.12 -37.76
C LEU A 16 19.32 21.27 -38.64
N VAL A 17 18.55 21.64 -39.66
CA VAL A 17 18.75 22.87 -40.43
C VAL A 17 17.91 23.95 -39.77
N SER A 18 18.55 24.85 -39.01
CA SER A 18 17.91 26.06 -38.52
C SER A 18 17.99 27.15 -39.60
N ASN A 19 16.85 27.55 -40.16
CA ASN A 19 16.74 28.79 -40.90
C ASN A 19 16.62 29.95 -39.92
N LYS A 20 17.72 30.67 -39.69
CA LYS A 20 17.74 32.13 -39.47
C LYS A 20 19.18 32.66 -39.51
N LYS A 21 19.39 33.61 -40.42
CA LYS A 21 20.64 34.34 -40.67
C LYS A 21 21.11 35.09 -39.42
N LEU A 22 22.37 34.87 -39.03
CA LEU A 22 23.24 35.94 -38.57
C LEU A 22 24.65 35.65 -39.10
N ILE A 23 25.12 36.50 -40.01
CA ILE A 23 26.44 36.43 -40.62
C ILE A 23 27.42 37.09 -39.66
N MET A 24 28.35 36.33 -39.11
CA MET A 24 29.66 36.83 -38.69
C MET A 24 30.71 35.82 -39.13
N SER A 25 31.53 36.25 -40.10
CA SER A 25 32.62 35.50 -40.69
C SER A 25 33.81 35.41 -39.72
N PHE A 26 34.31 34.20 -39.47
CA PHE A 26 35.70 33.99 -39.08
C PHE A 26 36.31 32.90 -39.97
N THR A 27 37.45 33.26 -40.55
CA THR A 27 38.25 32.53 -41.53
C THR A 27 38.72 31.16 -41.05
N THR A 28 38.52 30.16 -41.89
CA THR A 28 39.00 28.78 -41.76
C THR A 28 40.51 28.67 -42.02
N ALA A 29 41.23 27.98 -41.13
CA ALA A 29 42.52 27.35 -41.44
C ALA A 29 42.34 25.83 -41.50
N SER A 30 43.15 25.21 -42.34
CA SER A 30 42.92 23.99 -43.12
C SER A 30 42.95 22.66 -42.39
N SER A 31 42.29 21.71 -43.06
CA SER A 31 42.20 20.27 -42.89
C SER A 31 43.51 19.50 -42.71
N THR A 32 43.47 18.47 -41.85
CA THR A 32 44.18 17.21 -42.09
C THR A 32 43.29 16.05 -41.66
N SER A 33 42.89 15.23 -42.64
CA SER A 33 42.15 13.99 -42.50
C SER A 33 43.12 12.83 -42.22
N ILE A 34 42.84 12.03 -41.19
CA ILE A 34 43.44 10.70 -41.03
C ILE A 34 42.31 9.72 -40.76
N THR A 35 42.15 8.77 -41.70
CA THR A 35 41.29 7.58 -41.62
C THR A 35 41.94 6.49 -40.77
N PRO A 36 41.21 5.72 -39.95
CA PRO A 36 41.74 4.49 -39.36
C PRO A 36 41.20 3.26 -40.09
N GLU A 37 42.12 2.51 -40.72
CA GLU A 37 41.91 1.10 -41.06
C GLU A 37 42.02 0.25 -39.79
N LEU A 38 40.96 -0.50 -39.49
CA LEU A 38 40.92 -1.52 -38.46
C LEU A 38 41.51 -2.82 -39.04
N ARG A 39 42.69 -3.22 -38.56
CA ARG A 39 43.16 -4.62 -38.63
C ARG A 39 43.22 -5.20 -37.23
N THR A 40 42.45 -6.27 -37.05
CA THR A 40 42.45 -7.16 -35.90
C THR A 40 43.73 -8.00 -35.88
N ASN A 41 44.42 -8.06 -34.74
CA ASN A 41 45.21 -9.23 -34.35
C ASN A 41 45.37 -9.29 -32.82
N PRO A 42 45.51 -10.50 -32.26
CA PRO A 42 45.23 -10.79 -30.85
C PRO A 42 46.39 -10.48 -29.91
N VAL A 43 46.03 -10.09 -28.69
CA VAL A 43 46.92 -9.79 -27.57
C VAL A 43 47.56 -11.07 -27.02
N LYS A 44 48.89 -11.06 -26.87
CA LYS A 44 49.65 -11.91 -25.95
C LYS A 44 50.38 -11.02 -24.92
N SER A 45 50.22 -11.39 -23.66
CA SER A 45 51.10 -11.25 -22.48
C SER A 45 51.96 -10.00 -22.27
N SER A 46 51.64 -9.31 -21.17
CA SER A 46 52.48 -8.91 -20.01
C SER A 46 53.86 -8.27 -20.18
N GLU A 47 54.07 -7.29 -19.27
CA GLU A 47 55.31 -6.73 -18.73
C GLU A 47 55.83 -5.40 -19.29
N ASP A 48 56.14 -4.53 -18.32
CA ASP A 48 56.83 -3.24 -18.35
C ASP A 48 56.22 -2.05 -19.09
N LEU A 49 56.01 -0.96 -18.33
CA LEU A 49 56.60 0.35 -18.61
C LEU A 49 56.26 1.32 -17.45
N SER A 50 57.28 1.56 -16.62
CA SER A 50 57.36 2.71 -15.72
C SER A 50 58.16 3.80 -16.44
N ASP A 51 57.51 4.93 -16.77
CA ASP A 51 58.07 6.30 -16.79
C ASP A 51 57.08 7.30 -17.44
N PRO A 52 56.79 8.46 -16.83
CA PRO A 52 55.93 9.47 -17.44
C PRO A 52 56.71 10.38 -18.40
N VAL A 53 56.29 10.39 -19.67
CA VAL A 53 56.73 11.35 -20.68
C VAL A 53 56.23 12.76 -20.35
N VAL A 54 57.14 13.66 -19.99
CA VAL A 54 56.87 15.10 -19.80
C VAL A 54 56.82 15.81 -21.15
N PHE A 55 55.65 16.33 -21.54
CA PHE A 55 55.49 17.20 -22.72
C PHE A 55 55.80 18.67 -22.41
N PRO A 56 56.44 19.43 -23.32
CA PRO A 56 56.90 20.80 -23.07
C PRO A 56 55.78 21.81 -23.33
N ILE A 57 54.82 21.93 -22.42
CA ILE A 57 53.75 22.95 -22.48
C ILE A 57 54.11 24.21 -21.65
N HIS A 58 55.06 24.10 -20.72
CA HIS A 58 55.32 25.17 -19.74
C HIS A 58 55.93 26.45 -20.29
N VAL A 59 56.68 26.43 -21.40
CA VAL A 59 57.39 27.62 -21.91
C VAL A 59 56.45 28.58 -22.65
N LYS A 60 55.40 28.09 -23.32
CA LYS A 60 54.43 28.95 -24.03
C LYS A 60 53.44 29.63 -23.09
N ILE A 61 53.02 28.97 -22.02
CA ILE A 61 52.07 29.53 -21.05
C ILE A 61 52.73 30.68 -20.26
N LYS A 62 54.00 30.54 -19.87
CA LYS A 62 54.72 31.57 -19.10
C LYS A 62 54.85 32.90 -19.87
N ASN A 63 55.11 32.84 -21.18
CA ASN A 63 55.22 34.04 -22.03
C ASN A 63 53.87 34.72 -22.30
N VAL A 64 52.78 33.96 -22.37
CA VAL A 64 51.42 34.52 -22.46
C VAL A 64 51.04 35.18 -21.14
N PHE A 65 51.34 34.52 -20.02
CA PHE A 65 51.02 35.03 -18.68
C PHE A 65 51.77 36.32 -18.35
N GLN A 66 53.05 36.44 -18.72
CA GLN A 66 53.83 37.66 -18.52
C GLN A 66 53.36 38.83 -19.40
N LYS A 67 52.88 38.55 -20.62
CA LYS A 67 52.28 39.59 -21.49
C LYS A 67 50.92 40.05 -20.97
N CYS A 68 50.12 39.13 -20.42
CA CYS A 68 48.88 39.49 -19.74
C CYS A 68 49.14 40.33 -18.49
N LEU A 69 50.12 39.98 -17.65
CA LEU A 69 50.46 40.76 -16.46
C LEU A 69 50.90 42.20 -16.78
N ARG A 70 51.75 42.41 -17.80
CA ARG A 70 52.12 43.77 -18.23
C ARG A 70 50.92 44.57 -18.77
N TRP A 71 50.04 43.92 -19.54
CA TRP A 71 48.84 44.58 -20.05
C TRP A 71 47.86 44.99 -18.92
N ILE A 72 47.79 44.17 -17.86
CA ILE A 72 47.00 44.44 -16.65
C ILE A 72 47.58 45.63 -15.86
N GLU A 73 48.90 45.73 -15.76
CA GLU A 73 49.59 46.87 -15.11
C GLU A 73 49.35 48.19 -15.88
N ASP A 74 49.31 48.14 -17.21
CA ASP A 74 49.14 49.33 -18.06
C ASP A 74 47.67 49.83 -18.13
N HIS A 75 46.66 49.00 -17.81
CA HIS A 75 45.23 49.32 -18.01
C HIS A 75 44.30 48.90 -16.85
N PRO A 76 44.59 49.24 -15.58
CA PRO A 76 43.95 48.64 -14.41
C PRO A 76 42.42 48.81 -14.36
N LYS A 77 41.88 49.95 -14.81
CA LYS A 77 40.43 50.20 -14.82
C LYS A 77 39.70 49.37 -15.89
N THR A 78 40.27 49.26 -17.08
CA THR A 78 39.72 48.47 -18.19
C THR A 78 39.83 46.98 -17.88
N THR A 79 40.96 46.56 -17.30
CA THR A 79 41.19 45.19 -16.86
C THR A 79 40.21 44.74 -15.79
N ILE A 80 39.93 45.54 -14.76
CA ILE A 80 38.96 45.16 -13.72
C ILE A 80 37.57 44.96 -14.34
N LEU A 81 37.14 45.86 -15.23
CA LEU A 81 35.86 45.74 -15.94
C LEU A 81 35.82 44.50 -16.86
N THR A 82 36.90 44.23 -17.60
CA THR A 82 36.98 43.06 -18.47
C THR A 82 37.06 41.76 -17.68
N ILE A 83 37.79 41.70 -16.57
CA ILE A 83 37.86 40.52 -15.69
C ILE A 83 36.51 40.29 -15.02
N SER A 84 35.86 41.32 -14.49
CA SER A 84 34.51 41.20 -13.91
C SER A 84 33.48 40.76 -14.94
N ALA A 85 33.52 41.29 -16.17
CA ALA A 85 32.65 40.86 -17.25
C ALA A 85 32.95 39.42 -17.72
N THR A 86 34.23 39.03 -17.75
CA THR A 86 34.64 37.66 -18.14
C THR A 86 34.30 36.65 -17.05
N LEU A 87 34.44 37.00 -15.78
CA LEU A 87 34.01 36.17 -14.65
C LEU A 87 32.48 36.06 -14.59
N LEU A 88 31.75 37.15 -14.86
CA LEU A 88 30.28 37.12 -14.93
C LEU A 88 29.79 36.30 -16.13
N ALA A 89 30.42 36.46 -17.30
CA ALA A 89 30.13 35.66 -18.48
C ALA A 89 30.52 34.18 -18.27
N GLY A 90 31.65 33.92 -17.61
CA GLY A 90 32.09 32.58 -17.24
C GLY A 90 31.15 31.92 -16.24
N ALA A 91 30.70 32.64 -15.21
CA ALA A 91 29.71 32.15 -14.25
C ALA A 91 28.34 31.91 -14.91
N THR A 92 27.93 32.79 -15.83
CA THR A 92 26.68 32.63 -16.60
C THR A 92 26.76 31.45 -17.56
N LEU A 93 27.91 31.24 -18.21
CA LEU A 93 28.15 30.09 -19.07
C LEU A 93 28.22 28.80 -18.25
N LEU A 94 28.85 28.80 -17.08
CA LEU A 94 28.88 27.66 -16.16
C LEU A 94 27.46 27.33 -15.66
N ALA A 95 26.67 28.35 -15.32
CA ALA A 95 25.27 28.19 -14.94
C ALA A 95 24.43 27.65 -16.10
N LEU A 96 24.62 28.13 -17.33
CA LEU A 96 23.97 27.59 -18.53
C LEU A 96 24.41 26.16 -18.84
N CYS A 97 25.69 25.83 -18.72
CA CYS A 97 26.20 24.47 -18.86
C CYS A 97 25.63 23.55 -17.78
N ASN A 98 25.51 24.02 -16.54
CA ASN A 98 24.86 23.28 -15.46
C ASN A 98 23.36 23.11 -15.73
N ILE A 99 22.66 24.13 -16.22
CA ILE A 99 21.25 24.03 -16.64
C ILE A 99 21.10 23.03 -17.78
N VAL A 100 21.95 23.07 -18.80
CA VAL A 100 21.92 22.12 -19.93
C VAL A 100 22.26 20.71 -19.45
N ALA A 101 23.23 20.55 -18.53
CA ALA A 101 23.57 19.26 -17.95
C ALA A 101 22.43 18.72 -17.07
N ILE A 102 21.76 19.58 -16.29
CA ILE A 102 20.58 19.23 -15.49
C ILE A 102 19.41 18.87 -16.40
N VAL A 103 19.10 19.67 -17.41
CA VAL A 103 18.04 19.39 -18.39
C VAL A 103 18.35 18.11 -19.16
N SER A 104 19.61 17.87 -19.51
CA SER A 104 20.05 16.64 -20.18
C SER A 104 19.99 15.44 -19.25
N ALA A 105 20.34 15.59 -17.97
CA ALA A 105 20.23 14.55 -16.94
C ALA A 105 18.77 14.24 -16.63
N VAL A 106 17.90 15.25 -16.59
CA VAL A 106 16.44 15.11 -16.44
C VAL A 106 15.85 14.45 -17.68
N ALA A 107 16.25 14.85 -18.89
CA ALA A 107 15.82 14.20 -20.12
C ALA A 107 16.30 12.73 -20.18
N LEU A 108 17.55 12.46 -19.82
CA LEU A 108 18.07 11.10 -19.67
C LEU A 108 17.35 10.33 -18.58
N PHE A 109 16.93 10.97 -17.48
CA PHE A 109 16.15 10.35 -16.42
C PHE A 109 14.74 10.00 -16.88
N VAL A 110 14.06 10.90 -17.58
CA VAL A 110 12.74 10.66 -18.18
C VAL A 110 12.83 9.57 -19.25
N ILE A 111 13.86 9.59 -20.11
CA ILE A 111 14.10 8.57 -21.13
C ILE A 111 14.45 7.23 -20.49
N SER A 112 15.33 7.20 -19.48
CA SER A 112 15.70 5.96 -18.78
C SER A 112 14.53 5.39 -17.99
N GLY A 113 13.73 6.24 -17.35
CA GLY A 113 12.49 5.88 -16.68
C GLY A 113 11.44 5.35 -17.65
N ALA A 114 11.30 5.96 -18.83
CA ALA A 114 10.42 5.46 -19.89
C ALA A 114 10.90 4.13 -20.46
N LEU A 115 12.21 3.96 -20.72
CA LEU A 115 12.80 2.70 -21.19
C LEU A 115 12.72 1.59 -20.15
N LEU A 116 12.89 1.94 -18.87
CA LEU A 116 12.70 1.02 -17.75
C LEU A 116 11.22 0.64 -17.60
N GLY A 117 10.32 1.62 -17.72
CA GLY A 117 8.87 1.41 -17.77
C GLY A 117 8.47 0.47 -18.89
N LEU A 118 9.07 0.60 -20.09
CA LEU A 118 8.85 -0.32 -21.21
C LEU A 118 9.37 -1.74 -20.91
N LYS A 119 10.51 -1.89 -20.23
CA LYS A 119 11.01 -3.22 -19.78
C LYS A 119 10.09 -3.85 -18.73
N ILE A 120 9.56 -3.06 -17.80
CA ILE A 120 8.59 -3.51 -16.79
C ILE A 120 7.26 -3.87 -17.47
N ALA A 121 6.80 -3.08 -18.45
CA ALA A 121 5.59 -3.38 -19.25
C ALA A 121 5.69 -4.71 -19.97
N ALA A 122 6.85 -5.02 -20.55
CA ALA A 122 7.10 -6.28 -21.23
C ALA A 122 7.01 -7.48 -20.26
N SER A 123 7.39 -7.31 -19.00
CA SER A 123 7.22 -8.29 -17.92
C SER A 123 5.77 -8.42 -17.45
N LEU A 124 4.99 -7.32 -17.45
CA LEU A 124 3.60 -7.29 -17.00
C LEU A 124 2.61 -7.84 -18.05
N LYS A 125 2.97 -7.82 -19.34
CA LYS A 125 2.14 -8.39 -20.42
C LYS A 125 1.79 -9.87 -20.19
N VAL A 126 2.66 -10.62 -19.52
CA VAL A 126 2.46 -12.03 -19.15
C VAL A 126 1.33 -12.21 -18.12
N LYS A 127 1.20 -11.29 -17.15
CA LYS A 127 0.17 -11.36 -16.10
C LYS A 127 -1.24 -11.13 -16.65
N LYS A 128 -1.40 -10.19 -17.58
CA LYS A 128 -2.72 -9.86 -18.16
C LYS A 128 -3.26 -10.98 -19.06
N THR A 129 -2.38 -11.74 -19.72
CA THR A 129 -2.77 -12.93 -20.49
C THR A 129 -3.28 -14.04 -19.57
N GLN A 130 -2.67 -14.25 -18.38
CA GLN A 130 -3.15 -15.25 -17.41
C GLN A 130 -4.55 -14.93 -16.88
N GLU A 131 -4.82 -13.67 -16.54
CA GLU A 131 -6.15 -13.22 -16.07
C GLU A 131 -7.25 -13.45 -17.13
N ILE A 132 -6.96 -13.14 -18.40
CA ILE A 132 -7.89 -13.40 -19.51
C ILE A 132 -8.15 -14.91 -19.67
N VAL A 133 -7.12 -15.74 -19.52
CA VAL A 133 -7.26 -17.21 -19.57
C VAL A 133 -8.13 -17.74 -18.43
N GLU A 134 -8.01 -17.20 -17.22
CA GLU A 134 -8.84 -17.58 -16.08
C GLU A 134 -10.31 -17.20 -16.26
N ASN A 135 -10.60 -16.00 -16.77
CA ASN A 135 -11.96 -15.58 -17.12
C ASN A 135 -12.58 -16.46 -18.22
N LEU A 136 -11.80 -16.83 -19.24
CA LEU A 136 -12.25 -17.74 -20.29
C LEU A 136 -12.53 -19.15 -19.74
N ARG A 137 -11.74 -19.63 -18.77
CA ARG A 137 -11.97 -20.92 -18.08
C ARG A 137 -13.22 -20.89 -17.20
N ASP A 138 -13.52 -19.78 -16.53
CA ASP A 138 -14.75 -19.63 -15.76
C ASP A 138 -16.00 -19.69 -16.66
N LEU A 139 -15.97 -19.04 -17.83
CA LEU A 139 -17.05 -19.13 -18.81
C LEU A 139 -17.25 -20.56 -19.38
N LYS A 140 -16.16 -21.34 -19.49
CA LYS A 140 -16.18 -22.77 -19.81
C LYS A 140 -16.85 -23.58 -18.69
N VAL A 141 -16.48 -23.33 -17.43
CA VAL A 141 -17.10 -23.97 -16.25
C VAL A 141 -18.60 -23.65 -16.14
N ARG A 142 -18.99 -22.43 -16.51
CA ARG A 142 -20.39 -21.99 -16.57
C ARG A 142 -21.17 -22.49 -17.79
N GLY A 143 -20.52 -23.22 -18.70
CA GLY A 143 -21.14 -23.81 -19.90
C GLY A 143 -21.51 -22.81 -21.00
N ILE A 144 -21.01 -21.56 -20.91
CA ILE A 144 -21.29 -20.49 -21.88
C ILE A 144 -20.42 -20.67 -23.13
N LEU A 145 -19.14 -20.99 -22.91
CA LEU A 145 -18.21 -21.37 -23.97
C LEU A 145 -18.07 -22.89 -23.99
N LYS A 146 -18.06 -23.47 -25.19
CA LYS A 146 -17.69 -24.88 -25.33
C LYS A 146 -16.20 -25.05 -25.03
N PRO A 147 -15.76 -26.26 -24.63
CA PRO A 147 -14.36 -26.53 -24.36
C PRO A 147 -13.41 -26.13 -25.50
N ASP A 148 -13.78 -26.42 -26.74
CA ASP A 148 -13.06 -26.10 -27.97
C ASP A 148 -13.04 -24.59 -28.26
N GLU A 149 -14.14 -23.87 -28.00
CA GLU A 149 -14.22 -22.41 -28.17
C GLU A 149 -13.32 -21.65 -27.19
N THR A 150 -13.20 -22.16 -25.98
CA THR A 150 -12.31 -21.61 -24.95
C THR A 150 -10.85 -21.80 -25.38
N ASP A 151 -10.51 -23.00 -25.82
CA ASP A 151 -9.14 -23.34 -26.22
C ASP A 151 -8.76 -22.61 -27.53
N GLU A 152 -9.70 -22.42 -28.48
CA GLU A 152 -9.53 -21.59 -29.68
C GLU A 152 -9.31 -20.11 -29.30
N LEU A 153 -10.06 -19.55 -28.35
CA LEU A 153 -9.88 -18.16 -27.89
C LEU A 153 -8.53 -17.97 -27.19
N VAL A 154 -8.14 -18.89 -26.31
CA VAL A 154 -6.85 -18.85 -25.62
C VAL A 154 -5.69 -18.90 -26.61
N GLN A 155 -5.76 -19.77 -27.62
CA GLN A 155 -4.75 -19.84 -28.68
C GLN A 155 -4.75 -18.62 -29.61
N ALA A 156 -5.85 -17.88 -29.66
CA ALA A 156 -5.99 -16.70 -30.49
C ALA A 156 -5.60 -15.39 -29.76
N LEU A 157 -5.34 -15.41 -28.45
CA LEU A 157 -5.03 -14.20 -27.68
C LEU A 157 -3.82 -13.41 -28.21
N ASP A 158 -2.83 -14.11 -28.80
CA ASP A 158 -1.63 -13.49 -29.34
C ASP A 158 -1.76 -13.03 -30.81
N ASP A 159 -2.89 -13.33 -31.47
CA ASP A 159 -3.18 -12.97 -32.86
C ASP A 159 -4.52 -12.22 -32.95
N PRO A 160 -4.51 -10.88 -33.07
CA PRO A 160 -5.73 -10.07 -33.10
C PRO A 160 -6.74 -10.48 -34.17
N GLN A 161 -6.26 -10.97 -35.31
CA GLN A 161 -7.11 -11.34 -36.43
C GLN A 161 -7.75 -12.70 -36.18
N LYS A 162 -6.98 -13.66 -35.68
CA LYS A 162 -7.51 -14.96 -35.25
C LYS A 162 -8.48 -14.80 -34.08
N ASN A 163 -8.21 -13.90 -33.14
CA ASN A 163 -9.08 -13.61 -32.00
C ASN A 163 -10.44 -13.09 -32.48
N TYR A 164 -10.41 -12.14 -33.43
CA TYR A 164 -11.62 -11.62 -34.05
C TYR A 164 -12.43 -12.71 -34.75
N GLU A 165 -11.78 -13.58 -35.53
CA GLU A 165 -12.45 -14.68 -36.24
C GLU A 165 -13.10 -15.68 -35.29
N VAL A 166 -12.39 -16.09 -34.24
CA VAL A 166 -12.90 -17.01 -33.22
C VAL A 166 -14.04 -16.37 -32.42
N SER A 167 -13.86 -15.11 -31.98
CA SER A 167 -14.89 -14.35 -31.26
C SER A 167 -16.16 -14.19 -32.10
N ARG A 168 -16.02 -13.91 -33.39
CA ARG A 168 -17.13 -13.79 -34.33
C ARG A 168 -17.85 -15.12 -34.54
N LYS A 169 -17.12 -16.22 -34.70
CA LYS A 169 -17.68 -17.57 -34.82
C LYS A 169 -18.51 -17.96 -33.59
N ILE A 170 -18.03 -17.63 -32.39
CA ILE A 170 -18.74 -17.84 -31.12
C ILE A 170 -20.00 -16.96 -31.05
N LEU A 171 -19.89 -15.68 -31.42
CA LEU A 171 -21.02 -14.75 -31.50
C LEU A 171 -22.08 -15.22 -32.50
N ASP A 172 -21.67 -15.68 -33.68
CA ASP A 172 -22.57 -16.17 -34.72
C ASP A 172 -23.32 -17.44 -34.23
N ARG A 173 -22.65 -18.34 -33.49
CA ARG A 173 -23.31 -19.47 -32.81
C ARG A 173 -24.36 -18.98 -31.82
N LEU A 174 -23.95 -18.12 -30.88
CA LEU A 174 -24.84 -17.59 -29.84
C LEU A 174 -26.04 -16.83 -30.47
N SER A 175 -25.82 -16.16 -31.60
CA SER A 175 -26.86 -15.41 -32.32
C SER A 175 -27.90 -16.28 -33.04
N ASN A 176 -27.55 -17.52 -33.40
CA ASN A 176 -28.43 -18.46 -34.11
C ASN A 176 -29.33 -19.28 -33.17
N GLU A 177 -29.07 -19.25 -31.86
CA GLU A 177 -29.98 -19.78 -30.84
C GLU A 177 -31.15 -18.80 -30.59
N ASN A 178 -31.99 -18.57 -31.62
CA ASN A 178 -33.32 -17.90 -31.69
C ASN A 178 -33.71 -16.71 -30.79
N CYS A 179 -32.82 -16.11 -29.99
CA CYS A 179 -33.16 -15.04 -29.03
C CYS A 179 -32.53 -13.67 -29.36
N ILE A 180 -31.65 -13.57 -30.36
CA ILE A 180 -30.71 -12.43 -30.45
C ILE A 180 -30.90 -11.56 -31.70
N LYS A 181 -31.53 -12.06 -32.78
CA LYS A 181 -31.57 -11.35 -34.08
C LYS A 181 -32.35 -10.04 -34.10
N THR A 182 -33.22 -9.75 -33.14
CA THR A 182 -34.04 -8.52 -33.14
C THR A 182 -33.44 -7.40 -32.27
N VAL A 183 -32.36 -7.66 -31.53
CA VAL A 183 -31.91 -6.80 -30.41
C VAL A 183 -30.60 -6.05 -30.68
N LEU A 184 -29.77 -6.50 -31.63
CA LEU A 184 -28.45 -5.90 -31.85
C LEU A 184 -28.47 -4.92 -33.05
N GLY A 185 -28.37 -3.62 -32.77
CA GLY A 185 -28.18 -2.58 -33.77
C GLY A 185 -26.74 -2.52 -34.32
N ASN A 186 -26.57 -1.88 -35.49
CA ASN A 186 -25.30 -1.81 -36.25
C ASN A 186 -24.12 -1.19 -35.47
N ASP A 187 -24.38 -0.33 -34.48
CA ASP A 187 -23.35 0.35 -33.68
C ASP A 187 -22.60 -0.58 -32.72
N ILE A 188 -23.24 -1.70 -32.34
CA ILE A 188 -22.66 -2.74 -31.47
C ILE A 188 -21.70 -3.62 -32.28
N LEU A 189 -22.06 -3.92 -33.53
CA LEU A 189 -21.20 -4.64 -34.47
C LEU A 189 -19.91 -3.86 -34.78
N GLN A 190 -20.00 -2.53 -34.84
CA GLN A 190 -18.84 -1.62 -35.03
C GLN A 190 -17.92 -1.52 -33.81
N SER A 191 -18.45 -1.71 -32.60
CA SER A 191 -17.67 -1.63 -31.37
C SER A 191 -16.90 -2.92 -31.09
N LEU A 192 -17.48 -4.08 -31.45
CA LEU A 192 -16.82 -5.39 -31.40
C LEU A 192 -15.71 -5.53 -32.46
N THR A 193 -15.86 -4.92 -33.64
CA THR A 193 -14.80 -4.87 -34.67
C THR A 193 -13.58 -4.04 -34.25
N ARG A 194 -13.65 -3.28 -33.15
CA ARG A 194 -12.52 -2.53 -32.57
C ARG A 194 -11.82 -3.25 -31.41
N GLY A 195 -12.20 -4.49 -31.10
CA GLY A 195 -11.50 -5.34 -30.12
C GLY A 195 -11.72 -4.97 -28.64
N ASN A 196 -12.85 -4.32 -28.31
CA ASN A 196 -13.13 -3.91 -26.93
C ASN A 196 -14.07 -4.91 -26.21
N ASN A 197 -13.48 -5.87 -25.50
CA ASN A 197 -14.18 -7.04 -24.93
C ASN A 197 -14.98 -6.75 -23.64
N SER A 198 -14.85 -5.58 -23.01
CA SER A 198 -15.60 -5.26 -21.79
C SER A 198 -17.10 -5.10 -22.03
N ILE A 199 -17.49 -4.67 -23.23
CA ILE A 199 -18.89 -4.40 -23.62
C ILE A 199 -19.71 -5.68 -23.78
N PHE A 200 -19.06 -6.83 -24.03
CA PHE A 200 -19.74 -8.12 -24.17
C PHE A 200 -20.42 -8.59 -22.87
N PHE A 201 -19.87 -8.20 -21.72
CA PHE A 201 -20.31 -8.66 -20.40
C PHE A 201 -21.52 -7.89 -19.86
N ASP A 202 -21.63 -6.59 -20.16
CA ASP A 202 -22.76 -5.75 -19.71
C ASP A 202 -24.09 -6.06 -20.44
N ILE A 203 -24.03 -6.72 -21.61
CA ILE A 203 -25.17 -6.96 -22.50
C ILE A 203 -26.02 -8.17 -22.04
N LEU A 204 -25.42 -9.15 -21.37
CA LEU A 204 -26.12 -10.37 -20.92
C LEU A 204 -27.09 -10.11 -19.76
N ASP A 205 -26.81 -9.13 -18.92
CA ASP A 205 -27.67 -8.78 -17.77
C ASP A 205 -28.92 -7.97 -18.17
N SER A 206 -28.90 -7.24 -19.28
CA SER A 206 -30.02 -6.41 -19.74
C SER A 206 -31.20 -7.23 -20.34
N LEU A 207 -30.94 -8.45 -20.82
CA LEU A 207 -31.91 -9.25 -21.60
C LEU A 207 -33.06 -9.85 -20.76
N ARG A 208 -32.90 -9.97 -19.43
CA ARG A 208 -33.87 -10.65 -18.54
C ARG A 208 -35.02 -9.76 -18.08
N CYS A 209 -34.87 -8.43 -18.13
CA CYS A 209 -35.85 -7.47 -17.60
C CYS A 209 -36.96 -7.10 -18.61
N LYS A 210 -36.75 -7.27 -19.91
CA LYS A 210 -37.67 -6.79 -20.98
C LYS A 210 -38.96 -7.61 -21.16
N GLN A 211 -38.98 -8.89 -20.78
CA GLN A 211 -40.17 -9.75 -20.98
C GLN A 211 -41.27 -9.52 -19.93
N ILE A 212 -40.91 -9.05 -18.74
CA ILE A 212 -41.85 -8.81 -17.63
C ILE A 212 -42.63 -7.50 -17.84
N LEU A 213 -41.99 -6.49 -18.44
CA LEU A 213 -42.56 -5.15 -18.58
C LEU A 213 -43.65 -5.04 -19.67
N LYS A 214 -43.63 -5.94 -20.67
CA LYS A 214 -44.60 -5.96 -21.78
C LYS A 214 -45.99 -6.41 -21.34
N ALA A 215 -46.11 -7.11 -20.21
CA ALA A 215 -47.39 -7.52 -19.63
C ALA A 215 -48.09 -6.39 -18.86
N THR A 216 -47.33 -5.43 -18.33
CA THR A 216 -47.82 -4.43 -17.36
C THR A 216 -48.25 -3.11 -18.02
N LEU A 217 -47.71 -2.78 -19.20
CA LEU A 217 -47.95 -1.50 -19.87
C LEU A 217 -49.22 -1.41 -20.73
N ASN A 218 -50.05 -2.46 -20.78
CA ASN A 218 -51.28 -2.48 -21.59
C ASN A 218 -52.47 -1.69 -20.99
N GLN A 219 -52.27 -0.81 -19.98
CA GLN A 219 -53.35 -0.09 -19.29
C GLN A 219 -53.24 1.47 -19.30
N ASN A 220 -52.51 2.05 -20.26
CA ASN A 220 -52.39 3.49 -20.59
C ASN A 220 -53.33 4.51 -19.88
N ASN A 221 -52.80 5.28 -18.91
CA ASN A 221 -53.02 6.75 -18.82
C ASN A 221 -52.04 7.44 -17.84
N LEU A 222 -51.30 8.47 -18.27
CA LEU A 222 -50.22 9.15 -17.50
C LEU A 222 -50.47 10.64 -17.22
N ASP A 223 -51.63 11.19 -17.60
CA ASP A 223 -51.98 12.61 -17.34
C ASP A 223 -52.32 12.91 -15.86
N TYR A 224 -52.31 11.88 -15.00
CA TYR A 224 -52.72 11.93 -13.59
C TYR A 224 -51.65 12.52 -12.63
N LEU A 225 -50.42 12.74 -13.07
CA LEU A 225 -49.27 13.08 -12.21
C LEU A 225 -49.11 14.59 -11.92
N ASN A 226 -49.88 15.46 -12.55
CA ASN A 226 -49.79 16.92 -12.37
C ASN A 226 -50.82 17.49 -11.36
N ASP A 227 -51.69 16.66 -10.80
CA ASP A 227 -52.75 17.10 -9.88
C ASP A 227 -52.22 17.41 -8.48
N SER A 228 -52.57 18.60 -7.96
CA SER A 228 -52.23 19.07 -6.62
C SER A 228 -52.80 18.21 -5.47
N GLN A 229 -53.93 17.51 -5.69
CA GLN A 229 -54.53 16.60 -4.70
C GLN A 229 -53.77 15.27 -4.62
N VAL A 230 -53.20 14.79 -5.72
CA VAL A 230 -52.37 13.57 -5.74
C VAL A 230 -51.08 13.76 -4.91
N ARG A 231 -50.54 14.99 -4.86
CA ARG A 231 -49.37 15.34 -4.01
C ARG A 231 -49.65 15.22 -2.51
N SER A 232 -50.91 15.33 -2.08
CA SER A 232 -51.31 15.15 -0.67
C SER A 232 -51.60 13.69 -0.27
N VAL A 233 -51.77 12.79 -1.24
CA VAL A 233 -52.27 11.41 -1.02
C VAL A 233 -51.16 10.35 -1.10
N PHE A 234 -50.02 10.64 -1.73
CA PHE A 234 -48.90 9.68 -1.76
C PHE A 234 -48.17 9.60 -0.41
N HIS A 235 -48.39 8.51 0.33
CA HIS A 235 -47.52 8.19 1.47
C HIS A 235 -46.08 8.01 0.99
N LYS A 236 -45.13 8.57 1.74
CA LYS A 236 -43.69 8.64 1.50
C LYS A 236 -43.03 7.32 1.05
N ARG A 237 -43.60 6.17 1.41
CA ARG A 237 -43.11 4.82 1.05
C ARG A 237 -43.45 4.42 -0.38
N ASP A 238 -44.65 4.76 -0.84
CA ASP A 238 -45.20 4.28 -2.13
C ASP A 238 -44.60 5.06 -3.31
N TRP A 239 -44.21 6.32 -3.10
CA TRP A 239 -43.48 7.11 -4.11
C TRP A 239 -42.03 6.64 -4.30
N ILE A 240 -41.35 6.23 -3.22
CA ILE A 240 -39.97 5.70 -3.31
C ILE A 240 -39.96 4.39 -4.09
N LEU A 241 -40.92 3.50 -3.83
CA LEU A 241 -41.09 2.24 -4.57
C LEU A 241 -41.46 2.50 -6.04
N TRP A 242 -42.44 3.36 -6.31
CA TRP A 242 -42.83 3.72 -7.68
C TRP A 242 -41.70 4.38 -8.49
N SER A 243 -40.93 5.29 -7.88
CA SER A 243 -39.77 5.92 -8.54
C SER A 243 -38.59 4.97 -8.74
N GLN A 244 -38.41 3.95 -7.89
CA GLN A 244 -37.43 2.88 -8.09
C GLN A 244 -37.86 1.95 -9.24
N GLU A 245 -39.13 1.57 -9.31
CA GLU A 245 -39.70 0.80 -10.43
C GLU A 245 -39.63 1.58 -11.75
N CYS A 246 -39.88 2.90 -11.73
CA CYS A 246 -39.72 3.78 -12.89
C CYS A 246 -38.25 3.95 -13.33
N ARG A 247 -37.30 3.99 -12.39
CA ARG A 247 -35.86 4.09 -12.68
C ARG A 247 -35.32 2.87 -13.42
N ASN A 248 -35.76 1.69 -13.00
CA ASN A 248 -35.30 0.41 -13.55
C ASN A 248 -36.04 0.03 -14.83
N SER A 249 -37.05 0.81 -15.23
CA SER A 249 -37.80 0.63 -16.47
C SER A 249 -37.11 1.34 -17.63
N GLU A 250 -36.61 0.58 -18.61
CA GLU A 250 -36.09 1.10 -19.88
C GLU A 250 -37.17 1.69 -20.80
N VAL A 251 -38.46 1.57 -20.45
CA VAL A 251 -39.60 2.01 -21.30
C VAL A 251 -40.06 3.44 -20.97
N ILE A 252 -39.55 4.03 -19.89
CA ILE A 252 -39.81 5.43 -19.57
C ILE A 252 -38.94 6.31 -20.46
N ASP A 253 -39.57 7.13 -21.32
CA ASP A 253 -38.92 8.15 -22.13
C ASP A 253 -37.90 8.92 -21.27
N ASN A 254 -36.69 9.11 -21.79
CA ASN A 254 -35.64 9.91 -21.16
C ASN A 254 -36.13 11.29 -20.68
N LYS A 255 -37.13 11.88 -21.36
CA LYS A 255 -37.81 13.12 -20.93
C LYS A 255 -38.62 12.94 -19.64
N ILE A 256 -39.34 11.84 -19.49
CA ILE A 256 -40.10 11.53 -18.26
C ILE A 256 -39.11 11.19 -17.14
N ARG A 257 -38.06 10.42 -17.43
CA ARG A 257 -36.99 10.12 -16.47
C ARG A 257 -36.30 11.39 -15.98
N ALA A 258 -36.03 12.33 -16.88
CA ALA A 258 -35.48 13.65 -16.53
C ALA A 258 -36.43 14.47 -15.64
N LYS A 259 -37.74 14.49 -15.94
CA LYS A 259 -38.74 15.17 -15.09
C LYS A 259 -38.88 14.54 -13.71
N ILE A 260 -38.84 13.21 -13.62
CA ILE A 260 -38.84 12.49 -12.34
C ILE A 260 -37.58 12.84 -11.54
N HIS A 261 -36.41 12.85 -12.17
CA HIS A 261 -35.15 13.21 -11.51
C HIS A 261 -35.13 14.66 -11.02
N ASP A 262 -35.63 15.60 -11.83
CA ASP A 262 -35.75 17.01 -11.45
C ASP A 262 -36.70 17.19 -10.26
N PHE A 263 -37.86 16.54 -10.28
CA PHE A 263 -38.82 16.56 -9.18
C PHE A 263 -38.25 15.93 -7.90
N GLU A 264 -37.63 14.74 -7.99
CA GLU A 264 -36.94 14.12 -6.85
C GLU A 264 -35.87 15.04 -6.29
N GLY A 265 -35.09 15.68 -7.17
CA GLY A 265 -34.07 16.64 -6.80
C GLY A 265 -34.63 17.75 -5.92
N LYS A 266 -35.66 18.44 -6.41
CA LYS A 266 -36.35 19.52 -5.69
C LYS A 266 -36.98 19.06 -4.37
N PHE A 267 -37.64 17.90 -4.37
CA PHE A 267 -38.23 17.32 -3.17
C PHE A 267 -37.19 17.03 -2.08
N HIS A 268 -36.03 16.49 -2.48
CA HIS A 268 -34.92 16.26 -1.56
C HIS A 268 -34.29 17.58 -1.10
N CYS A 269 -34.17 18.61 -1.94
CA CYS A 269 -33.76 19.95 -1.50
C CYS A 269 -34.68 20.49 -0.39
N PHE A 270 -35.99 20.48 -0.65
CA PHE A 270 -37.01 21.03 0.25
C PHE A 270 -36.99 20.39 1.65
N ILE A 271 -37.01 19.05 1.71
CA ILE A 271 -37.02 18.35 2.99
C ILE A 271 -35.69 18.55 3.76
N SER A 272 -34.56 18.79 3.07
CA SER A 272 -33.29 18.95 3.76
C SER A 272 -33.16 20.33 4.38
N LEU A 273 -33.62 21.36 3.68
CA LEU A 273 -33.64 22.73 4.19
C LEU A 273 -34.63 22.91 5.36
N SER A 274 -35.76 22.21 5.34
CA SER A 274 -36.77 22.28 6.41
C SER A 274 -36.36 21.60 7.73
N ARG A 275 -35.24 20.88 7.76
CA ARG A 275 -34.75 20.17 8.97
C ARG A 275 -33.90 21.03 9.90
N PHE A 276 -33.43 22.18 9.45
CA PHE A 276 -32.69 23.08 10.32
C PHE A 276 -33.66 23.69 11.34
N SER A 277 -33.74 23.08 12.52
CA SER A 277 -34.63 23.46 13.62
C SER A 277 -34.08 24.64 14.44
N SER A 278 -32.77 24.80 14.47
CA SER A 278 -32.03 25.80 15.23
C SER A 278 -31.31 26.78 14.32
N LEU A 279 -32.07 27.61 13.60
CA LEU A 279 -31.54 28.70 12.78
C LEU A 279 -31.74 30.05 13.48
N THR A 280 -30.78 30.94 13.33
CA THR A 280 -30.94 32.38 13.56
C THR A 280 -32.00 32.95 12.60
N GLU A 281 -32.57 34.12 12.92
CA GLU A 281 -33.57 34.74 12.05
C GLU A 281 -33.04 35.06 10.65
N GLU A 282 -31.75 35.43 10.54
CA GLU A 282 -31.09 35.66 9.25
C GLU A 282 -30.95 34.37 8.44
N GLU A 283 -30.53 33.28 9.08
CA GLU A 283 -30.46 31.96 8.43
C GLU A 283 -31.84 31.44 8.02
N LYS A 284 -32.88 31.65 8.84
CA LYS A 284 -34.27 31.31 8.47
C LYS A 284 -34.71 32.08 7.23
N SER A 285 -34.44 33.38 7.19
CA SER A 285 -34.77 34.22 6.04
C SER A 285 -34.08 33.73 4.77
N LEU A 286 -32.77 33.44 4.81
CA LEU A 286 -32.04 32.90 3.66
C LEU A 286 -32.54 31.51 3.25
N ARG A 287 -32.84 30.63 4.21
CA ARG A 287 -33.44 29.31 3.94
C ARG A 287 -34.76 29.47 3.18
N ASP A 288 -35.61 30.38 3.62
CA ASP A 288 -36.93 30.60 3.02
C ASP A 288 -36.79 31.19 1.60
N GLU A 289 -35.78 32.02 1.34
CA GLU A 289 -35.42 32.45 -0.01
C GLU A 289 -34.95 31.29 -0.90
N VAL A 290 -34.15 30.36 -0.37
CA VAL A 290 -33.76 29.14 -1.10
C VAL A 290 -35.00 28.30 -1.42
N LEU A 291 -35.91 28.11 -0.46
CA LEU A 291 -37.16 27.37 -0.69
C LEU A 291 -38.03 28.02 -1.78
N ASN A 292 -38.17 29.35 -1.74
CA ASN A 292 -38.91 30.10 -2.75
C ASN A 292 -38.32 29.95 -4.16
N SER A 293 -36.98 29.89 -4.29
CA SER A 293 -36.32 29.65 -5.58
C SER A 293 -36.60 28.24 -6.15
N ILE A 294 -36.76 27.23 -5.28
CA ILE A 294 -37.16 25.87 -5.68
C ILE A 294 -38.60 25.90 -6.22
N GLU A 295 -39.51 26.59 -5.53
CA GLU A 295 -40.92 26.72 -5.92
C GLU A 295 -41.08 27.44 -7.27
N LYS A 296 -40.31 28.51 -7.48
CA LYS A 296 -40.26 29.24 -8.76
C LYS A 296 -39.57 28.47 -9.88
N ASN A 297 -38.91 27.35 -9.57
CA ASN A 297 -38.09 26.59 -10.50
C ASN A 297 -37.00 27.47 -11.17
N ASP A 298 -36.29 28.27 -10.37
CA ASP A 298 -35.16 29.10 -10.82
C ASP A 298 -33.84 28.51 -10.31
N PRO A 299 -33.12 27.71 -11.13
CA PRO A 299 -31.87 27.09 -10.71
C PRO A 299 -30.75 28.10 -10.43
N SER A 300 -30.79 29.29 -11.04
CA SER A 300 -29.77 30.33 -10.86
C SER A 300 -29.95 31.03 -9.53
N GLU A 301 -31.18 31.45 -9.22
CA GLU A 301 -31.52 32.00 -7.90
C GLU A 301 -31.27 30.97 -6.81
N PHE A 302 -31.65 29.70 -7.03
CA PHE A 302 -31.37 28.60 -6.10
C PHE A 302 -29.88 28.44 -5.82
N GLN A 303 -29.04 28.36 -6.84
CA GLN A 303 -27.60 28.21 -6.68
C GLN A 303 -27.03 29.38 -5.86
N LYS A 304 -27.41 30.62 -6.20
CA LYS A 304 -26.95 31.83 -5.52
C LYS A 304 -27.37 31.86 -4.05
N LYS A 305 -28.67 31.67 -3.76
CA LYS A 305 -29.21 31.71 -2.40
C LYS A 305 -28.71 30.56 -1.55
N THR A 306 -28.54 29.37 -2.12
CA THR A 306 -27.96 28.20 -1.42
C THR A 306 -26.53 28.49 -1.00
N ILE A 307 -25.71 29.09 -1.87
CA ILE A 307 -24.34 29.50 -1.51
C ILE A 307 -24.35 30.54 -0.40
N GLN A 308 -25.24 31.54 -0.44
CA GLN A 308 -25.35 32.54 0.63
C GLN A 308 -25.75 31.92 1.96
N PHE A 309 -26.76 31.05 1.96
CA PHE A 309 -27.22 30.34 3.14
C PHE A 309 -26.10 29.51 3.79
N TYR A 310 -25.41 28.66 3.00
CA TYR A 310 -24.33 27.84 3.54
C TYR A 310 -23.10 28.64 3.95
N LYS A 311 -22.83 29.82 3.35
CA LYS A 311 -21.75 30.71 3.80
C LYS A 311 -22.04 31.26 5.20
N LEU A 312 -23.26 31.72 5.43
CA LEU A 312 -23.68 32.20 6.75
C LEU A 312 -23.59 31.09 7.80
N LEU A 313 -24.09 29.89 7.47
CA LEU A 313 -23.93 28.71 8.33
C LEU A 313 -22.45 28.41 8.62
N THR A 314 -21.58 28.51 7.63
CA THR A 314 -20.13 28.28 7.77
C THR A 314 -19.49 29.28 8.74
N GLU A 315 -19.86 30.56 8.64
CA GLU A 315 -19.35 31.62 9.53
C GLU A 315 -19.82 31.40 10.97
N ASN A 316 -21.11 31.12 11.16
CA ASN A 316 -21.68 30.89 12.50
C ASN A 316 -21.07 29.68 13.21
N VAL A 317 -20.87 28.54 12.52
CA VAL A 317 -20.24 27.36 13.15
C VAL A 317 -18.74 27.56 13.37
N ARG A 318 -18.06 28.37 12.56
CA ARG A 318 -16.66 28.76 12.80
C ARG A 318 -16.50 29.57 14.07
N ASP A 319 -17.41 30.52 14.31
CA ASP A 319 -17.39 31.36 15.51
C ASP A 319 -17.63 30.54 16.78
N GLN A 320 -18.34 29.41 16.65
CA GLN A 320 -18.54 28.42 17.73
C GLN A 320 -17.34 27.46 17.89
N GLY A 321 -16.35 27.50 16.99
CA GLY A 321 -15.20 26.60 16.98
C GLY A 321 -15.45 25.24 16.30
N ASP A 322 -16.60 25.03 15.67
CA ASP A 322 -16.95 23.80 14.97
C ASP A 322 -16.39 23.80 13.54
N LYS A 323 -15.12 23.40 13.43
CA LYS A 323 -14.39 23.32 12.16
C LYS A 323 -14.96 22.25 11.22
N ILE A 324 -15.51 21.15 11.75
CA ILE A 324 -15.98 20.02 10.93
C ILE A 324 -17.26 20.43 10.21
N SER A 325 -18.21 21.03 10.92
CA SER A 325 -19.42 21.58 10.30
C SER A 325 -19.09 22.67 9.29
N ALA A 326 -18.11 23.53 9.59
CA ALA A 326 -17.65 24.54 8.64
C ALA A 326 -17.15 23.92 7.33
N LEU A 327 -16.25 22.93 7.40
CA LEU A 327 -15.71 22.24 6.21
C LEU A 327 -16.79 21.56 5.39
N LYS A 328 -17.79 21.01 6.08
CA LYS A 328 -18.95 20.36 5.47
C LYS A 328 -19.81 21.33 4.66
N TYR A 329 -20.08 22.50 5.21
CA TYR A 329 -20.80 23.55 4.51
C TYR A 329 -19.97 24.15 3.36
N GLU A 330 -18.65 24.30 3.53
CA GLU A 330 -17.75 24.68 2.44
C GLU A 330 -17.75 23.68 1.30
N GLU A 331 -17.76 22.38 1.59
CA GLU A 331 -17.87 21.35 0.57
C GLU A 331 -19.22 21.41 -0.13
N THR A 332 -20.30 21.63 0.61
CA THR A 332 -21.64 21.83 0.03
C THR A 332 -21.65 23.04 -0.90
N ILE A 333 -21.02 24.16 -0.50
CA ILE A 333 -20.83 25.34 -1.36
C ILE A 333 -20.05 24.98 -2.62
N ALA A 334 -18.93 24.27 -2.49
CA ALA A 334 -18.09 23.89 -3.63
C ALA A 334 -18.82 22.95 -4.59
N GLN A 335 -19.61 21.99 -4.08
CA GLN A 335 -20.47 21.13 -4.89
C GLN A 335 -21.51 21.94 -5.66
N VAL A 336 -22.20 22.86 -4.97
CA VAL A 336 -23.21 23.74 -5.60
C VAL A 336 -22.56 24.65 -6.65
N GLN A 337 -21.36 25.17 -6.41
CA GLN A 337 -20.62 26.03 -7.36
C GLN A 337 -20.12 25.28 -8.60
N CYS A 338 -19.64 24.04 -8.44
CA CYS A 338 -19.14 23.22 -9.55
C CYS A 338 -20.27 22.62 -10.41
N THR A 339 -21.52 22.66 -9.93
CA THR A 339 -22.68 22.15 -10.67
C THR A 339 -23.10 23.17 -11.73
N LYS A 340 -23.28 22.71 -12.98
CA LYS A 340 -23.92 23.54 -14.01
C LYS A 340 -25.27 24.01 -13.52
N THR A 341 -25.58 25.30 -13.68
CA THR A 341 -26.79 25.91 -13.11
C THR A 341 -28.05 25.15 -13.48
N GLU A 342 -28.20 24.65 -14.72
CA GLU A 342 -29.37 23.85 -15.12
C GLU A 342 -29.57 22.54 -14.33
N ASN A 343 -28.52 22.01 -13.68
CA ASN A 343 -28.54 20.75 -12.94
C ASN A 343 -28.50 20.95 -11.41
N ALA A 344 -28.50 22.20 -10.92
CA ALA A 344 -28.30 22.50 -9.50
C ALA A 344 -29.29 21.76 -8.58
N PHE A 345 -30.59 21.77 -8.92
CA PHE A 345 -31.63 21.05 -8.15
C PHE A 345 -31.40 19.54 -8.14
N THR A 346 -31.07 18.96 -9.30
CA THR A 346 -30.94 17.51 -9.44
C THR A 346 -29.72 16.99 -8.70
N LEU A 347 -28.56 17.64 -8.84
CA LEU A 347 -27.34 17.16 -8.18
C LEU A 347 -27.38 17.41 -6.67
N PHE A 348 -27.79 18.61 -6.24
CA PHE A 348 -27.94 18.90 -4.81
C PHE A 348 -28.97 17.96 -4.17
N GLY A 349 -30.12 17.74 -4.81
CA GLY A 349 -31.13 16.82 -4.33
C GLY A 349 -30.67 15.36 -4.27
N LYS A 350 -29.85 14.90 -5.23
CA LYS A 350 -29.21 13.56 -5.18
C LYS A 350 -28.27 13.43 -3.97
N ASN A 351 -27.43 14.43 -3.70
CA ASN A 351 -26.52 14.41 -2.55
C ASN A 351 -27.33 14.40 -1.23
N GLN A 352 -28.38 15.24 -1.15
CA GLN A 352 -29.28 15.27 0.00
C GLN A 352 -30.05 13.95 0.19
N LYS A 353 -30.41 13.26 -0.90
CA LYS A 353 -31.02 11.93 -0.84
C LYS A 353 -30.06 10.91 -0.24
N MET A 354 -28.80 10.90 -0.68
CA MET A 354 -27.80 9.99 -0.14
C MET A 354 -27.52 10.24 1.33
N GLN A 355 -27.43 11.51 1.73
CA GLN A 355 -27.31 11.87 3.14
C GLN A 355 -28.44 11.28 3.98
N ARG A 356 -29.70 11.41 3.52
CA ARG A 356 -30.85 10.82 4.23
C ARG A 356 -30.81 9.31 4.29
N LEU A 357 -30.39 8.68 3.21
CA LEU A 357 -30.28 7.25 3.17
C LEU A 357 -29.29 6.79 4.25
N CYS A 358 -28.12 7.43 4.34
CA CYS A 358 -27.14 7.18 5.40
C CYS A 358 -27.73 7.40 6.81
N GLU A 359 -28.48 8.49 7.04
CA GLU A 359 -29.17 8.74 8.31
C GLU A 359 -30.21 7.66 8.65
N ASP A 360 -30.98 7.19 7.65
CA ASP A 360 -32.00 6.16 7.84
C ASP A 360 -31.35 4.81 8.17
N TYR A 361 -30.21 4.48 7.54
CA TYR A 361 -29.43 3.31 7.91
C TYR A 361 -28.84 3.44 9.30
N ASP A 362 -28.26 4.58 9.63
CA ASP A 362 -27.70 4.86 10.95
C ASP A 362 -28.76 4.64 12.06
N LYS A 363 -29.97 5.19 11.87
CA LYS A 363 -31.11 4.96 12.77
C LYS A 363 -31.51 3.48 12.87
N LYS A 364 -31.47 2.72 11.78
CA LYS A 364 -31.76 1.28 11.81
C LYS A 364 -30.70 0.53 12.61
N ILE A 365 -29.42 0.84 12.39
CA ILE A 365 -28.29 0.21 13.09
C ILE A 365 -28.33 0.54 14.58
N SER A 366 -28.58 1.80 14.95
CA SER A 366 -28.78 2.19 16.35
C SER A 366 -29.90 1.38 17.00
N LYS A 367 -31.00 1.11 16.28
CA LYS A 367 -32.08 0.23 16.79
C LYS A 367 -31.62 -1.22 16.94
N TYR A 368 -30.77 -1.74 16.06
CA TYR A 368 -30.20 -3.08 16.22
C TYR A 368 -29.21 -3.16 17.39
N CYS A 369 -28.35 -2.15 17.57
CA CYS A 369 -27.44 -2.03 18.71
C CYS A 369 -28.23 -2.04 20.02
N ALA A 370 -29.23 -1.16 20.15
CA ALA A 370 -30.08 -1.10 21.34
C ALA A 370 -30.85 -2.40 21.62
N LYS A 371 -31.24 -3.16 20.57
CA LYS A 371 -31.86 -4.49 20.73
C LYS A 371 -30.85 -5.52 21.25
N LEU A 372 -29.61 -5.48 20.77
CA LEU A 372 -28.54 -6.37 21.19
C LEU A 372 -28.08 -6.09 22.61
N GLU A 373 -27.86 -4.83 22.96
CA GLU A 373 -27.53 -4.40 24.32
C GLU A 373 -28.57 -4.90 25.33
N LYS A 374 -29.86 -4.66 25.06
CA LYS A 374 -30.96 -5.20 25.88
C LYS A 374 -30.97 -6.72 25.98
N SER A 375 -30.50 -7.41 24.95
CA SER A 375 -30.42 -8.87 24.95
C SER A 375 -29.27 -9.39 25.81
N VAL A 376 -28.16 -8.64 25.92
CA VAL A 376 -27.04 -8.95 26.80
C VAL A 376 -27.44 -8.79 28.28
N GLU A 377 -28.24 -7.78 28.59
CA GLU A 377 -28.73 -7.51 29.97
C GLU A 377 -29.70 -8.58 30.49
N SER A 378 -30.43 -9.28 29.60
CA SER A 378 -31.44 -10.28 29.99
C SER A 378 -31.09 -11.68 29.43
N PRO A 379 -30.47 -12.56 30.24
CA PRO A 379 -30.09 -13.91 29.81
C PRO A 379 -31.24 -14.76 29.27
N LYS A 380 -32.48 -14.49 29.70
CA LYS A 380 -33.67 -15.19 29.21
C LYS A 380 -34.05 -14.79 27.78
N SER A 381 -33.68 -13.59 27.34
CA SER A 381 -33.96 -13.07 25.99
C SER A 381 -32.96 -13.54 24.92
N LEU A 382 -31.78 -14.03 25.33
CA LEU A 382 -30.74 -14.55 24.42
C LEU A 382 -31.17 -15.78 23.59
N ASN A 383 -32.27 -16.45 23.97
CA ASN A 383 -32.85 -17.54 23.18
C ASN A 383 -33.73 -17.05 22.01
N ILE A 384 -34.07 -15.76 21.96
CA ILE A 384 -35.03 -15.21 20.99
C ILE A 384 -34.31 -14.65 19.75
N ILE A 385 -33.07 -14.19 19.89
CA ILE A 385 -32.30 -13.60 18.78
C ILE A 385 -31.12 -14.50 18.46
N ASP A 386 -31.13 -15.14 17.30
CA ASP A 386 -29.94 -15.80 16.76
C ASP A 386 -28.93 -14.72 16.33
N PRO A 387 -27.78 -14.57 17.03
CA PRO A 387 -26.80 -13.56 16.68
C PRO A 387 -26.30 -13.71 15.24
N LYS A 388 -26.31 -14.93 14.67
CA LYS A 388 -25.91 -15.16 13.29
C LYS A 388 -26.85 -14.50 12.29
N ASN A 389 -28.16 -14.67 12.48
CA ASN A 389 -29.16 -14.08 11.59
C ASN A 389 -29.13 -12.55 11.69
N LEU A 390 -28.94 -12.01 12.89
CA LEU A 390 -28.83 -10.58 13.08
C LEU A 390 -27.54 -10.00 12.46
N MET A 391 -26.40 -10.67 12.63
CA MET A 391 -25.15 -10.25 11.98
C MET A 391 -25.24 -10.36 10.46
N ALA A 392 -25.90 -11.40 9.92
CA ALA A 392 -26.16 -11.52 8.48
C ALA A 392 -27.10 -10.40 7.97
N GLU A 393 -28.12 -10.02 8.74
CA GLU A 393 -29.00 -8.90 8.43
C GLU A 393 -28.23 -7.57 8.43
N ILE A 394 -27.40 -7.32 9.45
CA ILE A 394 -26.55 -6.13 9.55
C ILE A 394 -25.56 -6.09 8.37
N GLN A 395 -24.90 -7.21 8.06
CA GLN A 395 -23.98 -7.33 6.94
C GLN A 395 -24.68 -7.04 5.61
N SER A 396 -25.88 -7.60 5.38
CA SER A 396 -26.66 -7.32 4.18
C SER A 396 -27.00 -5.83 4.04
N HIS A 397 -27.33 -5.15 5.14
CA HIS A 397 -27.54 -3.70 5.12
C HIS A 397 -26.25 -2.94 4.82
N PHE A 398 -25.11 -3.37 5.35
CA PHE A 398 -23.80 -2.78 5.08
C PHE A 398 -23.38 -2.95 3.62
N ASP A 399 -23.55 -4.15 3.07
CA ASP A 399 -23.24 -4.45 1.68
C ASP A 399 -24.11 -3.60 0.75
N HIS A 400 -25.40 -3.45 1.06
CA HIS A 400 -26.29 -2.57 0.31
C HIS A 400 -25.87 -1.10 0.41
N CYS A 401 -25.45 -0.62 1.59
CA CYS A 401 -24.90 0.74 1.73
C CYS A 401 -23.63 0.91 0.89
N SER A 402 -22.76 -0.09 0.88
CA SER A 402 -21.49 -0.08 0.15
C SER A 402 -21.72 -0.05 -1.37
N ILE A 403 -22.71 -0.80 -1.88
CA ILE A 403 -23.10 -0.77 -3.30
C ILE A 403 -23.71 0.59 -3.67
N LEU A 404 -24.61 1.13 -2.85
CA LEU A 404 -25.20 2.45 -3.10
C LEU A 404 -24.14 3.55 -3.06
N LEU A 405 -23.15 3.40 -2.19
CA LEU A 405 -21.98 4.26 -2.12
C LEU A 405 -21.15 4.18 -3.40
N GLU A 406 -20.78 2.98 -3.85
CA GLU A 406 -19.97 2.81 -5.05
C GLU A 406 -20.63 3.46 -6.27
N ASN A 407 -21.94 3.25 -6.41
CA ASN A 407 -22.75 3.92 -7.45
C ASN A 407 -22.75 5.44 -7.30
N TYR A 408 -22.85 5.96 -6.07
CA TYR A 408 -22.79 7.38 -5.81
C TYR A 408 -21.41 7.97 -6.12
N LEU A 409 -20.32 7.36 -5.62
CA LEU A 409 -18.95 7.79 -5.86
C LEU A 409 -18.59 7.78 -7.34
N THR A 410 -19.09 6.79 -8.09
CA THR A 410 -18.93 6.74 -9.55
C THR A 410 -19.63 7.93 -10.23
N SER A 411 -20.75 8.40 -9.68
CA SER A 411 -21.54 9.50 -10.27
C SER A 411 -21.03 10.92 -9.95
N ILE A 412 -20.45 11.15 -8.76
CA ILE A 412 -19.95 12.46 -8.32
C ILE A 412 -18.42 12.57 -8.33
N GLY A 413 -17.70 11.45 -8.43
CA GLY A 413 -16.25 11.39 -8.60
C GLY A 413 -15.40 11.67 -7.36
N LYS A 414 -16.01 11.99 -6.20
CA LYS A 414 -15.31 12.21 -4.92
C LYS A 414 -16.15 11.76 -3.72
N VAL A 415 -15.50 11.23 -2.68
CA VAL A 415 -16.12 10.98 -1.37
C VAL A 415 -16.24 12.32 -0.66
N ASP A 416 -17.43 12.65 -0.15
CA ASP A 416 -17.65 13.87 0.62
C ASP A 416 -17.49 13.65 2.14
N LEU A 417 -17.26 14.75 2.87
CA LEU A 417 -17.06 14.78 4.33
C LEU A 417 -18.29 14.29 5.09
N HIS A 418 -19.48 14.60 4.57
CA HIS A 418 -20.74 14.08 5.09
C HIS A 418 -20.72 12.56 5.13
N PHE A 419 -20.41 11.93 4.00
CA PHE A 419 -20.39 10.50 3.88
C PHE A 419 -19.34 9.87 4.81
N ALA A 420 -18.13 10.44 4.87
CA ALA A 420 -17.09 9.95 5.76
C ALA A 420 -17.53 9.94 7.24
N LEU A 421 -18.27 10.96 7.69
CA LEU A 421 -18.83 11.01 9.05
C LEU A 421 -19.87 9.91 9.29
N TYR A 422 -20.84 9.73 8.38
CA TYR A 422 -21.85 8.67 8.52
C TYR A 422 -21.25 7.28 8.48
N PHE A 423 -20.31 7.05 7.56
CA PHE A 423 -19.60 5.78 7.47
C PHE A 423 -18.75 5.52 8.72
N GLY A 424 -18.13 6.56 9.25
CA GLY A 424 -17.46 6.53 10.55
C GLY A 424 -18.37 6.05 11.68
N ASN A 425 -19.56 6.64 11.78
CA ASN A 425 -20.53 6.28 12.82
C ASN A 425 -21.02 4.85 12.63
N PHE A 426 -21.30 4.47 11.38
CA PHE A 426 -21.61 3.09 11.01
C PHE A 426 -20.51 2.14 11.52
N ASN A 427 -19.26 2.43 11.16
CA ASN A 427 -18.10 1.59 11.49
C ASN A 427 -17.90 1.47 13.01
N GLN A 428 -18.08 2.58 13.75
CA GLN A 428 -18.01 2.57 15.21
C GLN A 428 -19.12 1.71 15.84
N LYS A 429 -20.37 1.84 15.36
CA LYS A 429 -21.49 1.01 15.82
C LYS A 429 -21.26 -0.47 15.48
N PHE A 430 -20.71 -0.75 14.30
CA PHE A 430 -20.35 -2.11 13.89
C PHE A 430 -19.26 -2.72 14.77
N LYS A 431 -18.24 -1.95 15.18
CA LYS A 431 -17.23 -2.39 16.17
C LYS A 431 -17.88 -2.78 17.50
N VAL A 432 -18.79 -1.96 18.03
CA VAL A 432 -19.55 -2.26 19.26
C VAL A 432 -20.40 -3.52 19.10
N LEU A 433 -21.08 -3.68 17.96
CA LEU A 433 -21.87 -4.86 17.64
C LEU A 433 -21.02 -6.13 17.61
N ASN A 434 -19.83 -6.07 17.02
CA ASN A 434 -18.88 -7.18 17.03
C ASN A 434 -18.43 -7.52 18.45
N ASP A 435 -18.17 -6.52 19.29
CA ASP A 435 -17.77 -6.75 20.68
C ASP A 435 -18.87 -7.44 21.49
N ILE A 436 -20.12 -7.02 21.29
CA ILE A 436 -21.29 -7.67 21.89
C ILE A 436 -21.43 -9.11 21.37
N ALA A 437 -21.28 -9.32 20.07
CA ALA A 437 -21.38 -10.65 19.46
C ALA A 437 -20.29 -11.59 19.99
N ASP A 438 -19.04 -11.12 20.05
CA ASP A 438 -17.91 -11.86 20.61
C ASP A 438 -18.18 -12.25 22.06
N HIS A 439 -18.70 -11.32 22.89
CA HIS A 439 -19.07 -11.60 24.28
C HIS A 439 -20.17 -12.66 24.41
N ILE A 440 -21.21 -12.59 23.56
CA ILE A 440 -22.29 -13.59 23.55
C ILE A 440 -21.74 -14.96 23.14
N LEU A 441 -20.86 -15.02 22.14
CA LEU A 441 -20.23 -16.26 21.68
C LEU A 441 -19.29 -16.84 22.74
N ALA A 442 -18.52 -16.00 23.43
CA ALA A 442 -17.67 -16.36 24.56
C ALA A 442 -18.46 -17.07 25.66
N LYS A 443 -19.56 -16.46 26.13
CA LYS A 443 -20.46 -17.05 27.14
C LYS A 443 -21.11 -18.36 26.70
N LYS A 444 -21.38 -18.55 25.39
CA LYS A 444 -21.88 -19.83 24.86
C LYS A 444 -20.79 -20.91 24.79
N SER A 445 -19.54 -20.52 24.56
CA SER A 445 -18.39 -21.42 24.36
C SER A 445 -17.90 -22.08 25.66
N GLU A 446 -18.14 -21.45 26.82
CA GLU A 446 -17.89 -22.03 28.16
C GLU A 446 -18.63 -23.37 28.38
N ARG A 447 -19.60 -23.72 27.52
CA ARG A 447 -20.21 -25.07 27.45
C ARG A 447 -19.37 -26.12 26.70
N GLY A 448 -18.04 -25.93 26.60
CA GLY A 448 -17.10 -26.95 26.13
C GLY A 448 -16.94 -27.05 24.60
N ARG A 449 -17.18 -25.97 23.84
CA ARG A 449 -16.85 -25.94 22.40
C ARG A 449 -15.98 -24.73 22.09
N THR A 450 -14.81 -24.97 21.52
CA THR A 450 -13.93 -23.94 20.94
C THR A 450 -14.74 -23.06 19.98
N HIS A 451 -14.74 -21.75 20.21
CA HIS A 451 -15.40 -20.80 19.33
C HIS A 451 -14.74 -20.81 17.94
N SER A 452 -15.54 -20.67 16.89
CA SER A 452 -15.05 -20.65 15.51
C SER A 452 -14.73 -19.20 15.12
N HIS A 453 -13.48 -18.90 14.76
CA HIS A 453 -13.06 -17.56 14.31
C HIS A 453 -13.56 -17.18 12.91
N LEU A 454 -14.29 -18.05 12.22
CA LEU A 454 -15.00 -17.67 10.98
C LEU A 454 -15.96 -16.48 11.19
N TYR A 455 -16.23 -16.11 12.46
CA TYR A 455 -17.20 -15.11 12.87
C TYR A 455 -16.59 -13.88 13.59
N CYS A 456 -15.25 -13.77 13.70
CA CYS A 456 -14.60 -12.60 14.29
C CYS A 456 -14.47 -11.48 13.24
N SER A 457 -15.59 -10.86 12.88
CA SER A 457 -15.67 -9.80 11.86
C SER A 457 -14.90 -8.54 12.25
N GLY A 458 -14.65 -8.28 13.54
CA GLY A 458 -13.99 -7.06 14.02
C GLY A 458 -12.53 -6.89 13.56
N CYS A 459 -11.83 -8.00 13.29
CA CYS A 459 -10.44 -7.97 12.86
C CYS A 459 -10.26 -7.85 11.34
N HIS A 460 -11.33 -7.85 10.52
CA HIS A 460 -11.21 -8.05 9.07
C HIS A 460 -11.59 -6.86 8.19
N PHE A 461 -12.25 -5.81 8.71
CA PHE A 461 -12.72 -4.71 7.86
C PHE A 461 -11.80 -3.48 7.91
N SER A 462 -11.08 -3.23 6.82
CA SER A 462 -10.62 -1.90 6.44
C SER A 462 -11.15 -1.63 5.03
N TYR A 463 -12.08 -0.66 4.89
CA TYR A 463 -12.57 -0.24 3.58
C TYR A 463 -11.41 0.42 2.83
N THR A 464 -11.01 -0.06 1.65
CA THR A 464 -9.98 0.61 0.84
C THR A 464 -10.66 1.27 -0.37
N THR A 465 -10.26 2.49 -0.70
CA THR A 465 -10.85 3.35 -1.73
C THR A 465 -10.52 2.93 -3.18
N ASN A 466 -10.00 1.72 -3.40
CA ASN A 466 -9.51 1.24 -4.69
C ASN A 466 -10.42 0.21 -5.38
N MET A 467 -11.75 0.35 -5.27
CA MET A 467 -12.70 -0.33 -6.17
C MET A 467 -13.06 0.56 -7.38
N LYS A 468 -12.03 1.01 -8.12
CA LYS A 468 -12.25 1.76 -9.38
C LYS A 468 -12.45 0.86 -10.61
N GLU A 469 -12.44 -0.45 -10.45
CA GLU A 469 -12.63 -1.38 -11.55
C GLU A 469 -13.89 -2.20 -11.27
N GLY A 470 -14.99 -1.81 -11.93
CA GLY A 470 -16.32 -2.40 -11.79
C GLY A 470 -16.40 -3.83 -12.33
N ASN A 471 -15.77 -4.78 -11.63
CA ASN A 471 -15.98 -6.20 -11.83
C ASN A 471 -16.61 -6.80 -10.56
N SER A 472 -17.74 -7.45 -10.76
CA SER A 472 -18.36 -8.34 -9.79
C SER A 472 -17.34 -9.40 -9.33
N LEU A 473 -17.30 -9.63 -8.01
CA LEU A 473 -16.43 -10.57 -7.32
C LEU A 473 -16.34 -11.93 -8.04
N PRO A 474 -15.11 -12.39 -8.31
CA PRO A 474 -14.61 -13.57 -7.63
C PRO A 474 -13.50 -13.16 -6.66
N CYS A 475 -13.41 -13.91 -5.56
CA CYS A 475 -12.33 -13.79 -4.59
C CYS A 475 -10.96 -13.87 -5.30
N GLY A 476 -10.16 -12.82 -5.17
CA GLY A 476 -8.78 -12.84 -5.64
C GLY A 476 -8.43 -11.62 -6.47
N THR A 477 -7.47 -10.86 -5.96
CA THR A 477 -6.70 -9.78 -6.59
C THR A 477 -7.10 -8.35 -6.23
N SER A 478 -6.08 -7.57 -5.85
CA SER A 478 -6.07 -6.31 -5.08
C SER A 478 -6.41 -6.40 -3.57
N GLY A 479 -7.40 -7.20 -3.17
CA GLY A 479 -7.66 -7.51 -1.75
C GLY A 479 -6.62 -8.43 -1.10
N GLU A 480 -5.86 -9.18 -1.90
CA GLU A 480 -4.85 -10.12 -1.40
C GLU A 480 -3.61 -9.44 -0.84
N HIS A 481 -3.22 -8.25 -1.29
CA HIS A 481 -2.02 -7.61 -0.73
C HIS A 481 -2.22 -7.07 0.69
N PHE A 482 -3.46 -6.82 1.11
CA PHE A 482 -3.80 -6.49 2.50
C PHE A 482 -4.20 -7.70 3.32
N ASN A 483 -4.89 -8.66 2.72
CA ASN A 483 -5.13 -9.96 3.35
C ASN A 483 -3.83 -10.75 3.61
N ASN A 484 -2.77 -10.52 2.83
CA ASN A 484 -1.45 -11.12 3.01
C ASN A 484 -0.53 -10.33 3.97
N GLN A 485 -0.96 -9.17 4.50
CA GLN A 485 -0.20 -8.40 5.49
C GLN A 485 -0.74 -8.49 6.91
N ARG A 486 -1.88 -9.18 7.10
CA ARG A 486 -2.25 -9.73 8.40
C ARG A 486 -1.61 -11.10 8.56
N VAL A 487 -0.46 -11.14 9.23
CA VAL A 487 0.00 -12.38 9.88
C VAL A 487 -0.93 -12.58 11.08
N ASP A 488 -2.17 -12.94 10.80
CA ASP A 488 -3.04 -13.45 11.85
C ASP A 488 -2.53 -14.87 12.15
N VAL A 489 -1.92 -15.06 13.32
CA VAL A 489 -1.43 -16.39 13.76
C VAL A 489 -2.56 -17.41 13.65
N VAL A 490 -3.81 -16.99 13.87
CA VAL A 490 -5.02 -17.82 13.72
C VAL A 490 -5.33 -18.11 12.25
N ARG A 491 -5.21 -17.15 11.34
CA ARG A 491 -5.35 -17.41 9.89
C ARG A 491 -4.22 -18.31 9.38
N SER A 492 -2.98 -18.04 9.77
CA SER A 492 -1.84 -18.90 9.47
C SER A 492 -2.09 -20.31 10.02
N ARG A 493 -2.65 -20.43 11.23
CA ARG A 493 -3.09 -21.71 11.81
C ARG A 493 -4.17 -22.38 10.97
N VAL A 494 -5.22 -21.67 10.56
CA VAL A 494 -6.32 -22.21 9.74
C VAL A 494 -5.83 -22.63 8.36
N VAL A 495 -5.00 -21.82 7.71
CA VAL A 495 -4.37 -22.14 6.42
C VAL A 495 -3.45 -23.34 6.59
N LEU A 496 -2.66 -23.39 7.65
CA LEU A 496 -1.79 -24.52 7.96
C LEU A 496 -2.60 -25.79 8.23
N GLU A 497 -3.68 -25.72 9.00
CA GLU A 497 -4.62 -26.83 9.22
C GLU A 497 -5.28 -27.30 7.92
N GLN A 498 -5.66 -26.39 7.03
CA GLN A 498 -6.20 -26.73 5.70
C GLN A 498 -5.13 -27.39 4.82
N LYS A 499 -3.91 -26.87 4.80
CA LYS A 499 -2.79 -27.46 4.08
C LYS A 499 -2.40 -28.83 4.65
N ILE A 500 -2.38 -29.00 5.97
CA ILE A 500 -2.21 -30.29 6.66
C ILE A 500 -3.27 -31.27 6.16
N LYS A 501 -4.56 -30.89 6.21
CA LYS A 501 -5.66 -31.73 5.72
C LYS A 501 -5.52 -32.11 4.24
N GLN A 502 -5.12 -31.15 3.39
CA GLN A 502 -4.88 -31.39 1.97
C GLN A 502 -3.71 -32.35 1.74
N LEU A 503 -2.60 -32.15 2.45
CA LEU A 503 -1.39 -32.97 2.36
C LEU A 503 -1.63 -34.39 2.90
N THR A 504 -2.33 -34.55 4.02
CA THR A 504 -2.77 -35.86 4.53
C THR A 504 -3.64 -36.58 3.51
N LYS A 505 -4.52 -35.86 2.78
CA LYS A 505 -5.33 -36.47 1.71
C LYS A 505 -4.47 -36.92 0.52
N GLN A 506 -3.48 -36.13 0.13
CA GLN A 506 -2.52 -36.48 -0.93
C GLN A 506 -1.71 -37.72 -0.56
N ILE A 507 -1.09 -37.75 0.64
CA ILE A 507 -0.33 -38.90 1.14
C ILE A 507 -1.20 -40.16 1.08
N ARG A 508 -2.44 -40.11 1.58
CA ARG A 508 -3.37 -41.26 1.50
C ARG A 508 -3.63 -41.74 0.07
N SER A 509 -3.82 -40.80 -0.86
CA SER A 509 -4.03 -41.10 -2.28
C SER A 509 -2.79 -41.77 -2.90
N ASP A 510 -1.61 -41.26 -2.59
CA ASP A 510 -0.34 -41.79 -3.11
C ASP A 510 -0.03 -43.16 -2.51
N THR A 511 -0.26 -43.36 -1.20
CA THR A 511 -0.16 -44.66 -0.55
C THR A 511 -1.13 -45.69 -1.16
N GLU A 512 -2.34 -45.27 -1.55
CA GLU A 512 -3.29 -46.15 -2.25
C GLU A 512 -2.83 -46.46 -3.68
N ALA A 513 -2.27 -45.47 -4.39
CA ALA A 513 -1.66 -45.68 -5.70
C ALA A 513 -0.47 -46.66 -5.62
N LEU A 514 0.39 -46.54 -4.61
CA LEU A 514 1.49 -47.46 -4.36
C LEU A 514 1.00 -48.90 -4.12
N LYS A 515 -0.07 -49.07 -3.32
CA LYS A 515 -0.72 -50.38 -3.08
C LYS A 515 -1.39 -50.97 -4.33
N ASN A 516 -1.76 -50.14 -5.30
CA ASN A 516 -2.31 -50.60 -6.57
C ASN A 516 -1.20 -50.92 -7.57
N LEU A 517 -0.12 -50.15 -7.59
CA LEU A 517 1.07 -50.44 -8.37
C LEU A 517 1.68 -51.78 -7.97
N SER A 518 1.69 -52.13 -6.68
CA SER A 518 2.17 -53.41 -6.18
C SER A 518 1.38 -54.65 -6.66
N LYS A 519 0.33 -54.47 -7.47
CA LYS A 519 -0.50 -55.55 -8.06
C LYS A 519 -0.25 -55.76 -9.56
N VAL A 520 0.58 -54.94 -10.20
CA VAL A 520 0.91 -55.00 -11.64
C VAL A 520 2.16 -55.89 -11.86
N ASP A 521 2.38 -56.44 -13.06
CA ASP A 521 3.50 -57.35 -13.37
C ASP A 521 4.91 -56.73 -13.12
N GLU A 522 5.86 -57.57 -12.69
CA GLU A 522 7.15 -57.20 -12.06
C GLU A 522 8.10 -56.31 -12.88
N LYS A 523 7.97 -56.23 -14.21
CA LYS A 523 9.05 -55.68 -15.05
C LYS A 523 9.07 -54.15 -15.23
N ASP A 524 7.95 -53.47 -15.01
CA ASP A 524 7.84 -51.98 -15.07
C ASP A 524 7.60 -51.36 -13.68
N GLN A 525 7.57 -52.19 -12.63
CA GLN A 525 7.14 -51.84 -11.27
C GLN A 525 8.21 -51.07 -10.49
N GLU A 526 9.45 -51.55 -10.52
CA GLU A 526 10.48 -51.22 -9.53
C GLU A 526 10.83 -49.72 -9.51
N THR A 527 11.03 -49.11 -10.67
CA THR A 527 11.37 -47.67 -10.78
C THR A 527 10.18 -46.77 -10.41
N SER A 528 8.95 -47.20 -10.72
CA SER A 528 7.74 -46.43 -10.42
C SER A 528 7.39 -46.48 -8.93
N THR A 529 7.62 -47.62 -8.27
CA THR A 529 7.41 -47.78 -6.83
C THR A 529 8.43 -46.99 -6.02
N GLU A 530 9.72 -47.06 -6.37
CA GLU A 530 10.79 -46.36 -5.64
C GLU A 530 10.59 -44.84 -5.70
N THR A 531 10.27 -44.31 -6.89
CA THR A 531 9.98 -42.87 -7.06
C THR A 531 8.78 -42.42 -6.22
N LEU A 532 7.71 -43.24 -6.18
CA LEU A 532 6.50 -42.89 -5.42
C LEU A 532 6.70 -43.01 -3.91
N GLU A 533 7.49 -43.98 -3.44
CA GLU A 533 7.88 -44.12 -2.03
C GLU A 533 8.70 -42.92 -1.55
N GLU A 534 9.68 -42.48 -2.34
CA GLU A 534 10.45 -41.27 -2.03
C GLU A 534 9.55 -40.01 -1.96
N GLU A 535 8.58 -39.89 -2.88
CA GLU A 535 7.64 -38.77 -2.85
C GLU A 535 6.72 -38.81 -1.62
N ILE A 536 6.21 -40.00 -1.25
CA ILE A 536 5.39 -40.19 -0.04
C ILE A 536 6.19 -39.78 1.19
N GLN A 537 7.42 -40.27 1.34
CA GLN A 537 8.28 -39.94 2.48
C GLN A 537 8.52 -38.42 2.56
N LYS A 538 8.83 -37.76 1.44
CA LYS A 538 8.97 -36.29 1.37
C LYS A 538 7.71 -35.56 1.85
N ARG A 539 6.53 -36.05 1.48
CA ARG A 539 5.25 -35.47 1.88
C ARG A 539 4.96 -35.72 3.36
N GLU A 540 5.29 -36.89 3.90
CA GLU A 540 5.16 -37.21 5.32
C GLU A 540 6.08 -36.35 6.20
N ASP A 541 7.33 -36.15 5.79
CA ASP A 541 8.26 -35.25 6.49
C ASP A 541 7.74 -33.81 6.50
N ARG A 542 7.20 -33.35 5.36
CA ARG A 542 6.54 -32.04 5.26
C ARG A 542 5.31 -31.93 6.16
N LEU A 543 4.49 -32.99 6.23
CA LEU A 543 3.31 -33.03 7.09
C LEU A 543 3.71 -32.91 8.57
N LYS A 544 4.69 -33.70 9.00
CA LYS A 544 5.22 -33.65 10.36
C LYS A 544 5.74 -32.25 10.72
N HIS A 545 6.48 -31.61 9.82
CA HIS A 545 6.96 -30.24 10.01
C HIS A 545 5.80 -29.25 10.22
N MET A 546 4.76 -29.35 9.39
CA MET A 546 3.58 -28.49 9.51
C MET A 546 2.78 -28.77 10.81
N GLU A 547 2.74 -30.02 11.27
CA GLU A 547 2.11 -30.40 12.54
C GLU A 547 2.88 -29.85 13.74
N ASP A 548 4.22 -29.87 13.69
CA ASP A 548 5.08 -29.25 14.70
C ASP A 548 4.84 -27.73 14.77
N ASP A 549 4.83 -27.04 13.61
CA ASP A 549 4.53 -25.62 13.52
C ASP A 549 3.13 -25.31 14.07
N LEU A 550 2.14 -26.14 13.74
CA LEU A 550 0.78 -26.04 14.27
C LEU A 550 0.77 -26.22 15.80
N SER A 551 1.61 -27.11 16.33
CA SER A 551 1.74 -27.32 17.78
C SER A 551 2.31 -26.09 18.48
N VAL A 552 3.31 -25.44 17.88
CA VAL A 552 3.90 -24.19 18.38
C VAL A 552 2.87 -23.07 18.32
N MET A 553 2.14 -22.93 17.20
CA MET A 553 1.04 -21.97 17.06
C MET A 553 -0.05 -22.20 18.12
N LYS A 554 -0.41 -23.45 18.42
CA LYS A 554 -1.37 -23.78 19.49
C LYS A 554 -0.84 -23.44 20.88
N LYS A 555 0.46 -23.63 21.16
CA LYS A 555 1.08 -23.18 22.42
C LYS A 555 1.05 -21.66 22.54
N ILE A 556 1.34 -20.95 21.45
CA ILE A 556 1.21 -19.48 21.38
C ILE A 556 -0.24 -19.09 21.68
N ASP A 557 -1.23 -19.72 21.05
CA ASP A 557 -2.65 -19.42 21.30
C ASP A 557 -3.07 -19.73 22.74
N ASN A 558 -2.55 -20.79 23.36
CA ASN A 558 -2.86 -21.14 24.75
C ASN A 558 -2.23 -20.18 25.76
N HIS A 559 -0.99 -19.75 25.54
CA HIS A 559 -0.35 -18.72 26.37
C HIS A 559 -0.93 -17.33 26.12
N ASN A 560 -1.51 -17.11 24.95
CA ASN A 560 -2.24 -15.90 24.58
C ASN A 560 -3.76 -16.13 24.58
N ALA A 561 -4.27 -17.10 25.35
CA ALA A 561 -5.70 -17.33 25.48
C ALA A 561 -6.28 -16.17 26.29
N ILE A 562 -6.46 -15.05 25.61
CA ILE A 562 -7.25 -13.92 26.06
C ILE A 562 -8.60 -14.53 26.40
N SER A 563 -9.09 -14.27 27.61
CA SER A 563 -10.49 -14.50 27.90
C SER A 563 -11.29 -13.91 26.74
N PRO A 564 -12.06 -14.69 25.96
CA PRO A 564 -12.81 -14.15 24.83
C PRO A 564 -13.85 -13.10 25.30
N ILE A 565 -14.08 -13.04 26.61
CA ILE A 565 -14.70 -11.93 27.31
C ILE A 565 -13.63 -10.82 27.41
N GLY A 566 -13.73 -9.80 26.56
CA GLY A 566 -12.99 -8.54 26.75
C GLY A 566 -13.17 -8.03 28.18
N PRO A 567 -12.25 -7.21 28.71
CA PRO A 567 -12.30 -6.82 30.11
C PRO A 567 -13.68 -6.23 30.43
N LEU A 568 -14.29 -6.70 31.52
CA LEU A 568 -15.51 -6.11 32.05
C LEU A 568 -15.11 -4.98 32.99
N ASP A 569 -15.91 -3.93 33.07
CA ASP A 569 -15.76 -2.92 34.13
C ASP A 569 -16.11 -3.53 35.49
N GLU A 570 -15.95 -2.75 36.56
CA GLU A 570 -16.25 -3.20 37.94
C GLU A 570 -17.73 -3.64 38.08
N GLU A 571 -18.60 -3.11 37.23
CA GLU A 571 -20.03 -3.39 37.16
C GLU A 571 -20.39 -4.60 36.27
N GLY A 572 -19.40 -5.23 35.62
CA GLY A 572 -19.62 -6.39 34.76
C GLY A 572 -20.11 -6.06 33.34
N ASN A 573 -20.08 -4.78 32.93
CA ASN A 573 -20.39 -4.36 31.57
C ASN A 573 -19.16 -4.53 30.67
N PRO A 574 -19.35 -4.84 29.38
CA PRO A 574 -18.26 -4.89 28.42
C PRO A 574 -17.55 -3.53 28.33
N ILE A 575 -16.26 -3.47 28.64
CA ILE A 575 -15.47 -2.27 28.37
C ILE A 575 -15.39 -2.11 26.87
N LYS A 576 -15.84 -0.95 26.37
CA LYS A 576 -15.73 -0.58 24.95
C LYS A 576 -14.27 -0.70 24.51
N LYS A 577 -13.98 -1.63 23.60
CA LYS A 577 -12.65 -1.79 23.04
C LYS A 577 -12.22 -0.49 22.35
N LYS A 578 -11.03 0.00 22.71
CA LYS A 578 -10.43 1.18 22.05
C LYS A 578 -10.04 0.82 20.61
N SER A 579 -10.17 1.78 19.71
CA SER A 579 -9.89 1.64 18.29
C SER A 579 -8.65 2.42 17.87
N TYR A 580 -7.82 1.80 17.03
CA TYR A 580 -6.51 2.30 16.64
C TYR A 580 -6.41 2.29 15.12
N LEU A 581 -5.96 3.41 14.54
CA LEU A 581 -5.68 3.51 13.11
C LEU A 581 -4.18 3.65 12.87
N PHE A 582 -3.59 2.68 12.19
CA PHE A 582 -2.18 2.66 11.82
C PHE A 582 -2.01 3.20 10.40
N PHE A 583 -1.25 4.28 10.26
CA PHE A 583 -0.72 4.70 8.98
C PHE A 583 0.69 4.12 8.79
N THR A 584 0.84 3.28 7.77
CA THR A 584 2.12 2.72 7.31
C THR A 584 2.40 3.16 5.86
N CYS A 585 3.52 2.72 5.29
CA CYS A 585 3.86 2.98 3.89
C CYS A 585 4.50 1.77 3.21
N SER A 586 4.29 1.66 1.89
CA SER A 586 4.89 0.64 1.03
C SER A 586 6.33 0.94 0.58
N TYR A 587 6.96 1.99 1.12
CA TYR A 587 8.38 2.27 0.86
C TYR A 587 9.24 1.31 1.65
N GLY A 588 9.64 0.20 1.02
CA GLY A 588 10.23 -0.93 1.75
C GLY A 588 9.18 -1.69 2.56
N TYR A 589 9.64 -2.69 3.32
CA TYR A 589 8.76 -3.61 4.05
C TYR A 589 8.80 -3.41 5.58
N GLY A 590 9.77 -2.66 6.10
CA GLY A 590 9.96 -2.48 7.54
C GLY A 590 8.78 -1.79 8.23
N HIS A 591 8.28 -0.69 7.68
CA HIS A 591 7.15 0.06 8.25
C HIS A 591 5.90 -0.81 8.42
N ASN A 592 5.62 -1.67 7.43
CA ASN A 592 4.50 -2.61 7.48
C ASN A 592 4.71 -3.67 8.57
N MET A 593 5.93 -4.16 8.75
CA MET A 593 6.24 -5.14 9.79
C MET A 593 6.14 -4.55 11.20
N ALA A 594 6.53 -3.28 11.40
CA ALA A 594 6.32 -2.56 12.65
C ALA A 594 4.83 -2.35 12.95
N ALA A 595 4.06 -1.90 11.94
CA ALA A 595 2.62 -1.72 12.08
C ALA A 595 1.92 -3.06 12.38
N ALA A 596 2.30 -4.14 11.71
CA ALA A 596 1.78 -5.48 11.98
C ALA A 596 2.14 -5.99 13.38
N ALA A 597 3.36 -5.71 13.86
CA ALA A 597 3.80 -6.10 15.20
C ALA A 597 2.95 -5.43 16.28
N MET A 598 2.71 -4.13 16.14
CA MET A 598 1.81 -3.39 17.01
C MET A 598 0.36 -3.81 16.89
N ALA A 599 -0.14 -4.05 15.67
CA ALA A 599 -1.50 -4.49 15.47
C ALA A 599 -1.77 -5.81 16.20
N LYS A 600 -0.81 -6.75 16.18
CA LYS A 600 -0.87 -7.96 17.01
C LYS A 600 -0.83 -7.65 18.50
N GLY A 601 0.08 -6.78 18.94
CA GLY A 601 0.21 -6.41 20.36
C GLY A 601 -1.07 -5.78 20.92
N ILE A 602 -1.68 -4.87 20.20
CA ILE A 602 -2.95 -4.21 20.57
C ILE A 602 -4.11 -5.18 20.47
N GLY A 603 -4.20 -5.98 19.41
CA GLY A 603 -5.23 -7.00 19.26
C GLY A 603 -5.23 -7.97 20.44
N LYS A 604 -4.04 -8.35 20.92
CA LYS A 604 -3.89 -9.17 22.14
C LYS A 604 -4.41 -8.50 23.41
N LYS A 605 -4.34 -7.16 23.49
CA LYS A 605 -4.91 -6.36 24.58
C LYS A 605 -6.39 -6.01 24.35
N GLY A 606 -7.05 -6.61 23.36
CA GLY A 606 -8.46 -6.38 23.06
C GLY A 606 -8.74 -5.03 22.40
N GLY A 607 -7.82 -4.46 21.64
CA GLY A 607 -8.07 -3.27 20.84
C GLY A 607 -8.52 -3.58 19.41
N HIS A 608 -9.36 -2.72 18.82
CA HIS A 608 -9.70 -2.76 17.39
C HIS A 608 -8.61 -2.08 16.57
N VAL A 609 -8.01 -2.78 15.60
CA VAL A 609 -6.90 -2.23 14.80
C VAL A 609 -7.24 -2.19 13.31
N SER A 610 -7.18 -1.00 12.73
CA SER A 610 -7.17 -0.78 11.28
C SER A 610 -5.74 -0.38 10.86
N VAL A 611 -5.22 -1.01 9.81
CA VAL A 611 -3.90 -0.69 9.24
C VAL A 611 -4.09 -0.24 7.81
N VAL A 612 -3.59 0.95 7.50
CA VAL A 612 -3.74 1.63 6.22
C VAL A 612 -2.36 1.94 5.66
N ASP A 613 -2.08 1.44 4.47
CA ASP A 613 -0.92 1.89 3.71
C ASP A 613 -1.24 3.23 3.07
N LEU A 614 -0.78 4.29 3.73
CA LEU A 614 -1.07 5.65 3.35
C LEU A 614 -0.64 5.93 1.91
N THR A 615 0.46 5.33 1.45
CA THR A 615 0.99 5.55 0.10
C THR A 615 0.14 4.92 -1.00
N LYS A 616 -0.48 3.77 -0.71
CA LYS A 616 -1.24 2.99 -1.70
C LYS A 616 -2.74 3.20 -1.64
N GLU A 617 -3.28 3.56 -0.48
CA GLU A 617 -4.72 3.67 -0.28
C GLU A 617 -5.22 5.12 -0.27
N VAL A 618 -4.44 6.03 0.32
CA VAL A 618 -4.87 7.43 0.53
C VAL A 618 -4.18 8.37 -0.44
N LEU A 619 -2.86 8.23 -0.59
CA LEU A 619 -2.02 9.14 -1.36
C LEU A 619 -1.83 8.72 -2.82
N ASP A 620 -2.21 7.49 -3.16
CA ASP A 620 -2.05 6.93 -4.51
C ASP A 620 -2.75 7.76 -5.60
N GLN A 621 -3.91 8.34 -5.28
CA GLN A 621 -4.62 9.27 -6.18
C GLN A 621 -3.85 10.57 -6.48
N PHE A 622 -2.89 10.93 -5.62
CA PHE A 622 -2.01 12.09 -5.78
C PHE A 622 -0.64 11.70 -6.35
N ASP A 623 -0.40 10.41 -6.65
CA ASP A 623 0.86 9.93 -7.21
C ASP A 623 0.99 10.39 -8.67
N TYR A 624 1.81 11.43 -8.88
CA TYR A 624 2.08 11.98 -10.20
C TYR A 624 2.69 10.95 -11.15
N LEU A 625 3.58 10.08 -10.67
CA LEU A 625 4.22 9.06 -11.50
C LEU A 625 3.18 8.04 -11.97
N LYS A 626 2.28 7.61 -11.09
CA LYS A 626 1.18 6.71 -11.46
C LYS A 626 0.27 7.34 -12.50
N ARG A 627 -0.13 8.60 -12.30
CA ARG A 627 -0.95 9.35 -13.27
C ARG A 627 -0.27 9.48 -14.63
N LEU A 628 1.02 9.79 -14.66
CA LEU A 628 1.81 9.91 -15.89
C LEU A 628 1.94 8.56 -16.59
N THR A 629 2.31 7.51 -15.85
CA THR A 629 2.54 6.17 -16.41
C THR A 629 1.23 5.50 -16.85
N ASN A 630 0.09 5.86 -16.26
CA ASN A 630 -1.25 5.47 -16.71
C ASN A 630 -1.59 6.03 -18.10
N GLN A 631 -1.11 7.21 -18.46
CA GLN A 631 -1.28 7.73 -19.83
C GLN A 631 -0.56 6.86 -20.88
N PHE A 632 0.38 6.03 -20.45
CA PHE A 632 1.11 5.06 -21.28
C PHE A 632 0.69 3.60 -21.02
N GLY A 633 -0.34 3.36 -20.21
CA GLY A 633 -0.82 2.00 -19.89
C GLY A 633 0.09 1.18 -18.97
N LEU A 634 0.99 1.82 -18.22
CA LEU A 634 1.99 1.14 -17.38
C LEU A 634 1.59 0.99 -15.90
N ASN A 635 0.78 1.92 -15.36
CA ASN A 635 0.32 1.93 -13.96
C ASN A 635 1.42 1.75 -12.90
N ILE A 636 2.58 2.38 -13.10
CA ILE A 636 3.72 2.29 -12.17
C ILE A 636 3.60 3.41 -11.15
N SER A 637 3.45 3.06 -9.87
CA SER A 637 3.46 4.02 -8.77
C SER A 637 4.89 4.42 -8.39
N SER A 638 5.01 5.53 -7.67
CA SER A 638 6.25 5.95 -7.04
C SER A 638 6.75 4.96 -6.00
N SER A 639 5.83 4.25 -5.32
CA SER A 639 6.19 3.16 -4.41
C SER A 639 6.82 1.98 -5.15
N ASP A 640 6.34 1.65 -6.36
CA ASP A 640 6.91 0.59 -7.19
C ASP A 640 8.30 0.96 -7.69
N LEU A 641 8.48 2.21 -8.16
CA LEU A 641 9.77 2.72 -8.58
C LEU A 641 10.77 2.71 -7.40
N ALA A 642 10.37 3.20 -6.23
CA ALA A 642 11.21 3.19 -5.03
C ALA A 642 11.61 1.75 -4.67
N ASN A 643 10.67 0.81 -4.63
CA ASN A 643 10.95 -0.59 -4.32
C ASN A 643 11.87 -1.26 -5.36
N HIS A 644 11.70 -0.93 -6.63
CA HIS A 644 12.60 -1.39 -7.68
C HIS A 644 14.02 -0.85 -7.50
N LEU A 645 14.17 0.45 -7.20
CA LEU A 645 15.48 1.06 -6.91
C LEU A 645 16.12 0.44 -5.66
N LEU A 646 15.32 0.13 -4.63
CA LEU A 646 15.74 -0.55 -3.41
C LEU A 646 16.26 -1.97 -3.67
N GLN A 647 15.54 -2.77 -4.46
CA GLN A 647 15.94 -4.12 -4.83
C GLN A 647 17.25 -4.12 -5.61
N ASN A 648 17.42 -3.16 -6.53
CA ASN A 648 18.61 -3.04 -7.38
C ASN A 648 19.76 -2.26 -6.75
N ARG A 649 19.67 -1.92 -5.45
CA ARG A 649 20.68 -1.17 -4.69
C ARG A 649 21.11 0.12 -5.40
N LYS A 650 20.18 0.83 -6.03
CA LYS A 650 20.40 2.09 -6.75
C LYS A 650 20.28 3.30 -5.81
N TYR A 651 20.86 3.18 -4.62
CA TYR A 651 20.73 4.13 -3.51
C TYR A 651 21.21 5.54 -3.83
N TYR A 652 22.21 5.66 -4.70
CA TYR A 652 22.69 6.97 -5.18
C TYR A 652 21.55 7.84 -5.71
N TRP A 653 20.61 7.26 -6.48
CA TRP A 653 19.49 8.01 -7.06
C TRP A 653 18.52 8.51 -6.00
N ILE A 654 18.22 7.69 -5.01
CA ILE A 654 17.32 8.07 -3.93
C ILE A 654 18.00 9.10 -3.02
N ASN A 655 19.25 8.87 -2.60
CA ASN A 655 20.01 9.83 -1.80
C ASN A 655 20.19 11.17 -2.53
N LEU A 656 20.36 11.15 -3.85
CA LEU A 656 20.42 12.36 -4.68
C LEU A 656 19.06 13.07 -4.70
N ALA A 657 17.96 12.35 -4.90
CA ALA A 657 16.61 12.90 -4.85
C ALA A 657 16.30 13.52 -3.47
N THR A 658 16.68 12.85 -2.37
CA THR A 658 16.55 13.36 -1.01
C THR A 658 17.40 14.61 -0.79
N LYS A 659 18.67 14.63 -1.23
CA LYS A 659 19.52 15.82 -1.13
C LYS A 659 18.95 17.00 -1.91
N PHE A 660 18.40 16.77 -3.11
CA PHE A 660 17.71 17.81 -3.87
C PHE A 660 16.44 18.29 -3.17
N ALA A 661 15.67 17.39 -2.56
CA ALA A 661 14.49 17.75 -1.78
C ALA A 661 14.88 18.61 -0.56
N LEU A 662 15.96 18.28 0.15
CA LEU A 662 16.47 19.06 1.28
C LEU A 662 17.07 20.41 0.85
N ALA A 663 17.68 20.48 -0.33
CA ALA A 663 18.20 21.71 -0.90
C ALA A 663 17.11 22.69 -1.39
N LYS A 664 15.83 22.26 -1.48
CA LYS A 664 14.70 23.05 -2.03
C LYS A 664 14.38 24.34 -1.27
N ASN A 665 14.91 24.55 -0.06
CA ASN A 665 14.74 25.81 0.67
C ASN A 665 15.47 27.03 0.02
N ARG A 666 15.93 26.94 -1.24
CA ARG A 666 16.76 27.99 -1.89
C ARG A 666 16.41 28.35 -3.35
N GLY A 667 15.16 28.24 -3.83
CA GLY A 667 14.68 29.03 -5.01
C GLY A 667 14.01 28.28 -6.18
N ILE A 668 13.93 28.96 -7.34
CA ILE A 668 13.15 28.65 -8.58
C ILE A 668 13.28 27.20 -9.08
N LEU A 669 14.43 26.56 -8.86
CA LEU A 669 14.69 25.17 -9.28
C LEU A 669 13.74 24.15 -8.60
N SER A 670 13.19 24.49 -7.44
CA SER A 670 12.28 23.63 -6.67
C SER A 670 10.96 23.34 -7.39
N ASN A 671 10.43 24.30 -8.15
CA ASN A 671 9.17 24.16 -8.88
C ASN A 671 9.33 23.30 -10.15
N ILE A 672 10.50 23.38 -10.80
CA ILE A 672 10.81 22.60 -12.01
C ILE A 672 11.06 21.13 -11.65
N LEU A 673 11.73 20.86 -10.52
CA LEU A 673 12.05 19.51 -10.08
C LEU A 673 10.97 18.88 -9.19
N LYS A 674 9.86 19.58 -8.91
CA LYS A 674 8.72 19.10 -8.12
C LYS A 674 8.11 17.77 -8.61
N PRO A 675 8.02 17.51 -9.93
CA PRO A 675 7.54 16.22 -10.44
C PRO A 675 8.57 15.07 -10.33
N LEU A 676 9.85 15.40 -10.11
CA LEU A 676 10.97 14.45 -10.07
C LEU A 676 11.47 14.17 -8.65
N SER A 677 11.16 15.04 -7.69
CA SER A 677 11.15 14.59 -6.31
C SER A 677 10.14 13.46 -6.24
N LEU A 678 10.62 12.23 -6.05
CA LEU A 678 9.85 11.12 -5.49
C LEU A 678 8.85 11.72 -4.48
N PRO A 679 7.57 11.34 -4.48
CA PRO A 679 6.51 11.94 -3.67
C PRO A 679 6.82 11.72 -2.20
N TYR A 680 7.73 12.54 -1.69
CA TYR A 680 8.26 12.56 -0.36
C TYR A 680 7.53 13.68 0.33
N GLY A 681 6.39 13.33 0.92
CA GLY A 681 5.58 14.17 1.80
C GLY A 681 4.92 15.36 1.11
N CYS A 682 3.77 15.77 1.66
CA CYS A 682 3.38 17.17 1.56
C CYS A 682 4.57 18.02 1.96
N GLU A 683 4.91 19.01 1.14
CA GLU A 683 6.00 19.94 1.43
C GLU A 683 5.93 20.38 2.90
N ALA A 684 7.04 20.24 3.64
CA ALA A 684 7.25 20.97 4.90
C ALA A 684 7.34 22.50 4.67
N THR A 685 6.90 22.99 3.50
CA THR A 685 6.72 24.41 3.25
C THR A 685 5.61 24.88 4.16
N HIS A 686 5.85 26.04 4.76
CA HIS A 686 5.04 26.73 5.76
C HIS A 686 3.63 27.14 5.30
N ALA A 687 2.96 26.34 4.46
CA ALA A 687 1.51 26.34 4.40
C ALA A 687 1.04 26.33 5.85
N SER A 688 0.44 27.43 6.29
CA SER A 688 0.07 27.59 7.70
C SER A 688 -0.71 26.33 8.12
N PRO A 689 -0.68 25.90 9.39
CA PRO A 689 -1.51 24.80 9.88
C PRO A 689 -3.00 24.88 9.47
N LYS A 690 -3.45 26.07 9.06
CA LYS A 690 -4.81 26.37 8.57
C LYS A 690 -5.03 26.19 7.06
N GLN A 691 -4.01 25.93 6.24
CA GLN A 691 -4.20 25.76 4.80
C GLN A 691 -4.74 24.37 4.46
N ARG A 692 -5.91 24.37 3.82
CA ARG A 692 -6.57 23.19 3.27
C ARG A 692 -5.81 22.69 2.05
N THR A 693 -5.53 21.39 2.00
CA THR A 693 -4.90 20.71 0.85
C THR A 693 -5.66 19.43 0.54
N GLU A 694 -5.60 18.95 -0.71
CA GLU A 694 -6.30 17.71 -1.09
C GLU A 694 -5.83 16.49 -0.29
N ILE A 695 -4.54 16.46 0.09
CA ILE A 695 -3.97 15.40 0.93
C ILE A 695 -4.54 15.46 2.36
N LYS A 696 -4.62 16.65 2.95
CA LYS A 696 -5.26 16.86 4.26
C LYS A 696 -6.73 16.46 4.23
N ASP A 697 -7.44 16.78 3.15
CA ASP A 697 -8.82 16.38 2.96
C ASP A 697 -8.96 14.85 2.87
N ALA A 698 -8.10 14.17 2.11
CA ALA A 698 -8.11 12.70 2.03
C ALA A 698 -7.78 12.04 3.39
N LEU A 699 -6.81 12.58 4.14
CA LEU A 699 -6.48 12.14 5.50
C LEU A 699 -7.65 12.35 6.47
N ARG A 700 -8.30 13.52 6.40
CA ARG A 700 -9.48 13.84 7.21
C ARG A 700 -10.63 12.88 6.92
N LEU A 701 -10.94 12.64 5.66
CA LEU A 701 -11.94 11.65 5.25
C LEU A 701 -11.61 10.29 5.83
N ARG A 702 -10.34 9.84 5.73
CA ARG A 702 -9.94 8.54 6.27
C ARG A 702 -10.11 8.45 7.78
N LEU A 703 -9.69 9.48 8.52
CA LEU A 703 -9.82 9.52 9.98
C LEU A 703 -11.29 9.55 10.43
N LEU A 704 -12.13 10.29 9.72
CA LEU A 704 -13.57 10.33 10.00
C LEU A 704 -14.26 9.01 9.68
N MET A 705 -13.87 8.31 8.61
CA MET A 705 -14.39 6.98 8.28
C MET A 705 -13.99 5.90 9.30
N GLU A 706 -12.83 6.04 9.93
CA GLU A 706 -12.33 5.06 10.89
C GLU A 706 -12.72 5.36 12.34
N ARG A 707 -12.93 6.64 12.66
CA ARG A 707 -13.15 7.20 14.01
C ARG A 707 -12.23 6.57 15.07
N PRO A 708 -10.90 6.59 14.89
CA PRO A 708 -10.00 5.96 15.85
C PRO A 708 -9.93 6.75 17.16
N ASP A 709 -9.77 6.03 18.27
CA ASP A 709 -9.46 6.62 19.58
C ASP A 709 -7.99 7.06 19.66
N CYS A 710 -7.09 6.41 18.90
CA CYS A 710 -5.69 6.78 18.74
C CYS A 710 -5.20 6.50 17.32
N VAL A 711 -4.38 7.41 16.77
CA VAL A 711 -3.65 7.20 15.52
C VAL A 711 -2.23 6.75 15.82
N VAL A 712 -1.73 5.79 15.05
CA VAL A 712 -0.35 5.32 15.14
C VAL A 712 0.30 5.46 13.78
N THR A 713 1.55 5.91 13.73
CA THR A 713 2.28 6.06 12.47
C THR A 713 3.62 5.35 12.53
N SER A 714 4.02 4.68 11.46
CA SER A 714 5.34 4.05 11.33
C SER A 714 6.24 4.74 10.31
N PHE A 715 5.78 5.83 9.69
CA PHE A 715 6.51 6.58 8.68
C PHE A 715 6.46 8.08 8.98
N ASN A 716 7.62 8.71 9.10
CA ASN A 716 7.74 10.08 9.59
C ASN A 716 7.47 11.15 8.52
N ARG A 717 7.61 10.85 7.22
CA ARG A 717 7.52 11.89 6.16
C ARG A 717 6.13 12.47 5.97
N ASP A 718 5.09 11.71 6.28
CA ASP A 718 3.69 12.16 6.20
C ASP A 718 3.14 12.59 7.57
N LEU A 719 4.01 12.69 8.59
CA LEU A 719 3.60 12.90 9.97
C LEU A 719 2.99 14.29 10.22
N ASN A 720 3.50 15.35 9.57
CA ASN A 720 2.94 16.71 9.72
C ASN A 720 1.45 16.81 9.36
N PRO A 721 1.00 16.45 8.13
CA PRO A 721 -0.42 16.55 7.80
C PRO A 721 -1.26 15.60 8.66
N ILE A 722 -0.73 14.46 9.12
CA ILE A 722 -1.43 13.59 10.07
C ILE A 722 -1.62 14.29 11.42
N ILE A 723 -0.58 14.93 11.97
CA ILE A 723 -0.65 15.69 13.24
C ILE A 723 -1.67 16.80 13.16
N GLU A 724 -1.63 17.60 12.09
CA GLU A 724 -2.55 18.73 11.96
C GLU A 724 -4.02 18.29 11.91
N ILE A 725 -4.31 17.20 11.18
CA ILE A 725 -5.68 16.67 11.11
C ILE A 725 -6.09 15.99 12.43
N ALA A 726 -5.18 15.28 13.09
CA ALA A 726 -5.50 14.68 14.37
C ALA A 726 -5.71 15.74 15.46
N GLU A 727 -4.93 16.82 15.46
CA GLU A 727 -5.14 17.99 16.33
C GLU A 727 -6.48 18.67 16.05
N GLU A 728 -6.85 18.79 14.77
CA GLU A 728 -8.16 19.29 14.34
C GLU A 728 -9.30 18.44 14.90
N LEU A 729 -9.15 17.11 14.90
CA LEU A 729 -10.16 16.15 15.32
C LEU A 729 -10.07 15.74 16.81
N GLY A 730 -9.07 16.23 17.55
CA GLY A 730 -8.83 15.84 18.95
C GLY A 730 -8.44 14.36 19.12
N ILE A 731 -7.66 13.81 18.18
CA ILE A 731 -7.22 12.40 18.20
C ILE A 731 -5.75 12.34 18.63
N PRO A 732 -5.41 11.60 19.70
CA PRO A 732 -4.02 11.32 20.08
C PRO A 732 -3.23 10.62 18.97
N ILE A 733 -1.93 10.92 18.89
CA ILE A 733 -1.01 10.28 17.95
C ILE A 733 0.21 9.71 18.67
N VAL A 734 0.55 8.48 18.30
CA VAL A 734 1.87 7.89 18.57
C VAL A 734 2.62 7.66 17.26
N HIS A 735 3.81 8.25 17.12
CA HIS A 735 4.75 7.93 16.04
C HIS A 735 5.79 6.93 16.53
N MET A 736 6.03 5.88 15.75
CA MET A 736 6.97 4.83 16.09
C MET A 736 8.19 4.91 15.18
N ALA A 737 9.36 4.99 15.80
CA ALA A 737 10.63 4.79 15.12
C ALA A 737 10.72 3.35 14.58
N THR A 738 11.07 3.23 13.31
CA THR A 738 11.30 1.95 12.61
C THR A 738 12.77 1.67 12.37
N ASP A 739 13.63 2.63 12.71
CA ASP A 739 15.08 2.64 12.56
C ASP A 739 15.70 3.09 13.88
N MET A 740 17.02 2.96 14.03
CA MET A 740 17.79 3.39 15.21
C MET A 740 17.94 4.91 15.32
N ASP A 741 17.47 5.64 14.32
CA ASP A 741 17.24 7.07 14.39
C ASP A 741 15.74 7.37 14.29
N MET A 742 15.34 8.52 14.84
CA MET A 742 13.98 9.02 14.72
C MET A 742 13.80 9.92 13.49
N THR A 743 14.92 10.42 12.93
CA THR A 743 14.96 11.41 11.84
C THR A 743 13.90 12.50 11.96
N SER A 744 13.64 13.01 13.17
CA SER A 744 12.52 13.91 13.43
C SER A 744 12.71 15.29 12.77
N TRP A 745 13.96 15.66 12.47
CA TRP A 745 14.29 16.85 11.69
C TRP A 745 13.77 16.81 10.24
N ASP A 746 13.43 15.63 9.70
CA ASP A 746 12.96 15.47 8.32
C ASP A 746 11.53 16.01 8.14
N PRO A 747 10.53 15.62 8.95
CA PRO A 747 9.23 16.28 8.94
C PRO A 747 9.23 17.63 9.67
N PHE A 748 10.05 17.82 10.72
CA PHE A 748 9.90 18.96 11.62
C PHE A 748 11.03 19.98 11.49
N SER A 749 10.68 21.20 11.05
CA SER A 749 11.55 22.37 11.20
C SER A 749 11.52 22.96 12.61
N LYS A 750 10.44 22.70 13.36
CA LYS A 750 10.24 23.08 14.76
C LYS A 750 9.37 22.03 15.45
N SER A 751 9.43 21.95 16.77
CA SER A 751 8.58 21.04 17.55
C SER A 751 7.08 21.28 17.24
N PRO A 752 6.28 20.24 16.98
CA PRO A 752 4.83 20.36 16.89
C PRO A 752 4.26 20.82 18.23
N GLY A 753 3.29 21.73 18.19
CA GLY A 753 2.64 22.25 19.40
C GLY A 753 1.55 21.33 19.98
N TYR A 754 1.23 20.22 19.32
CA TYR A 754 0.14 19.34 19.72
C TYR A 754 0.52 18.53 20.98
N PRO A 755 -0.17 18.71 22.13
CA PRO A 755 0.21 18.07 23.39
C PRO A 755 -0.10 16.57 23.43
N TYR A 756 -0.90 16.07 22.50
CA TYR A 756 -1.26 14.65 22.36
C TYR A 756 -0.47 13.94 21.25
N LEU A 757 0.76 14.40 21.00
CA LEU A 757 1.74 13.72 20.19
C LEU A 757 2.79 13.05 21.08
N LYS A 758 3.01 11.76 20.87
CA LYS A 758 4.14 11.01 21.42
C LYS A 758 4.93 10.33 20.32
N CYS A 759 6.24 10.26 20.47
CA CYS A 759 7.16 9.66 19.52
C CYS A 759 8.07 8.66 20.24
N THR A 760 8.22 7.46 19.69
CA THR A 760 9.11 6.47 20.30
C THR A 760 10.57 6.78 20.00
N VAL A 761 11.42 6.52 20.98
CA VAL A 761 12.88 6.55 20.87
C VAL A 761 13.38 5.10 20.92
N PRO A 762 14.16 4.65 19.92
CA PRO A 762 14.66 3.27 19.87
C PRO A 762 15.53 2.88 21.08
N SER A 763 16.35 3.79 21.60
CA SER A 763 17.22 3.50 22.74
C SER A 763 17.46 4.77 23.54
N ASP A 764 17.89 4.61 24.79
CA ASP A 764 18.27 5.74 25.66
C ASP A 764 19.69 6.27 25.36
N ASP A 765 20.27 5.92 24.21
CA ASP A 765 21.58 6.42 23.82
C ASP A 765 21.52 7.92 23.45
N PRO A 766 22.42 8.77 23.97
CA PRO A 766 22.43 10.19 23.67
C PRO A 766 22.48 10.52 22.17
N LYS A 767 23.13 9.68 21.35
CA LYS A 767 23.18 9.89 19.89
C LYS A 767 21.82 9.67 19.24
N VAL A 768 21.03 8.73 19.75
CA VAL A 768 19.67 8.46 19.26
C VAL A 768 18.75 9.60 19.66
N TRP A 769 18.85 10.09 20.91
CA TRP A 769 18.14 11.28 21.37
C TRP A 769 18.43 12.54 20.53
N GLU A 770 19.65 12.70 20.02
CA GLU A 770 19.96 13.83 19.13
C GLU A 770 19.10 13.82 17.86
N THR A 771 18.71 12.64 17.38
CA THR A 771 17.89 12.48 16.18
C THR A 771 16.39 12.77 16.39
N SER A 772 15.96 12.92 17.66
CA SER A 772 14.58 13.29 18.01
C SER A 772 14.32 14.79 17.86
N LYS A 773 15.36 15.62 17.82
CA LYS A 773 15.21 17.06 17.61
C LYS A 773 14.51 17.34 16.28
N PRO A 774 13.58 18.33 16.24
CA PRO A 774 13.30 19.35 17.25
C PRO A 774 12.22 18.99 18.28
N LEU A 775 11.81 17.73 18.43
CA LEU A 775 10.77 17.33 19.39
C LEU A 775 11.17 17.66 20.83
N GLN A 776 10.18 18.01 21.65
CA GLN A 776 10.40 18.16 23.10
C GLN A 776 10.56 16.79 23.76
N LYS A 777 11.31 16.74 24.86
CA LYS A 777 11.58 15.48 25.57
C LYS A 777 10.28 14.82 26.06
N GLU A 778 9.30 15.60 26.47
CA GLU A 778 7.99 15.14 26.96
C GLU A 778 7.14 14.53 25.84
N GLN A 779 7.42 14.87 24.58
CA GLN A 779 6.83 14.28 23.38
C GLN A 779 7.51 12.98 22.98
N CYS A 780 8.54 12.53 23.70
CA CYS A 780 9.33 11.35 23.38
C CYS A 780 9.40 10.38 24.56
N PHE A 781 9.53 9.08 24.26
CA PHE A 781 9.73 8.04 25.28
C PHE A 781 10.51 6.86 24.70
N VAL A 782 11.35 6.21 25.52
CA VAL A 782 12.17 5.08 25.08
C VAL A 782 11.34 3.80 25.09
N SER A 783 11.19 3.15 23.94
CA SER A 783 10.47 1.88 23.84
C SER A 783 11.25 0.75 23.19
N GLY A 784 12.30 1.04 22.43
CA GLY A 784 12.77 0.08 21.41
C GLY A 784 11.96 0.18 20.13
N ILE A 785 12.26 -0.70 19.18
CA ILE A 785 11.56 -0.80 17.90
C ILE A 785 10.57 -1.99 17.99
N PRO A 786 9.29 -1.81 17.63
CA PRO A 786 8.31 -2.89 17.69
C PRO A 786 8.65 -4.02 16.70
N VAL A 787 8.99 -5.19 17.23
CA VAL A 787 9.16 -6.43 16.48
C VAL A 787 7.96 -7.36 16.71
N GLN A 788 7.76 -8.30 15.81
CA GLN A 788 6.67 -9.28 15.91
C GLN A 788 6.77 -10.06 17.24
N PRO A 789 5.64 -10.35 17.94
CA PRO A 789 5.66 -11.05 19.23
C PRO A 789 6.38 -12.41 19.18
N GLU A 790 6.39 -13.07 18.03
CA GLU A 790 7.10 -14.33 17.81
C GLU A 790 8.60 -14.22 18.13
N TYR A 791 9.24 -13.07 17.91
CA TYR A 791 10.65 -12.86 18.27
C TYR A 791 10.91 -12.81 19.78
N GLN A 792 9.88 -12.70 20.61
CA GLN A 792 10.01 -12.79 22.06
C GLN A 792 10.08 -14.24 22.55
N ILE A 793 9.78 -15.21 21.69
CA ILE A 793 9.85 -16.64 22.01
C ILE A 793 11.32 -17.05 22.00
N LYS A 794 11.88 -17.28 23.20
CA LYS A 794 13.22 -17.85 23.37
C LYS A 794 13.16 -19.36 23.29
N ARG A 795 14.11 -19.99 22.60
CA ARG A 795 14.24 -21.45 22.53
C ARG A 795 15.19 -21.95 23.61
N THR A 796 14.93 -23.14 24.15
CA THR A 796 15.93 -23.80 25.01
C THR A 796 17.09 -24.34 24.16
N PRO A 797 18.28 -24.59 24.73
CA PRO A 797 19.38 -25.21 23.99
C PRO A 797 18.97 -26.50 23.27
N GLU A 798 18.17 -27.35 23.91
CA GLU A 798 17.68 -28.60 23.33
C GLU A 798 16.74 -28.36 22.15
N GLU A 799 15.90 -27.32 22.22
CA GLU A 799 15.06 -26.91 21.09
C GLU A 799 15.89 -26.36 19.93
N VAL A 800 16.95 -25.60 20.21
CA VAL A 800 17.89 -25.10 19.19
C VAL A 800 18.62 -26.26 18.50
N ASP A 801 19.09 -27.26 19.26
CA ASP A 801 19.73 -28.45 18.72
C ASP A 801 18.76 -29.27 17.86
N ALA A 802 17.52 -29.47 18.33
CA ALA A 802 16.47 -30.13 17.56
C ALA A 802 16.12 -29.36 16.27
N LEU A 803 16.14 -28.02 16.31
CA LEU A 803 15.95 -27.19 15.12
C LEU A 803 17.09 -27.39 14.12
N LYS A 804 18.36 -27.41 14.56
CA LYS A 804 19.52 -27.68 13.70
C LYS A 804 19.44 -29.07 13.08
N GLU A 805 19.16 -30.10 13.90
CA GLU A 805 19.00 -31.48 13.44
C GLU A 805 17.90 -31.59 12.37
N ARG A 806 16.72 -31.03 12.63
CA ARG A 806 15.59 -31.02 11.70
C ARG A 806 15.93 -30.34 10.37
N MET A 807 16.80 -29.34 10.39
CA MET A 807 17.26 -28.63 9.19
C MET A 807 18.48 -29.27 8.53
N GLY A 808 18.98 -30.41 9.03
CA GLY A 808 20.17 -31.07 8.51
C GLY A 808 21.45 -30.22 8.68
N ILE A 809 21.46 -29.35 9.68
CA ILE A 809 22.60 -28.49 10.01
C ILE A 809 23.52 -29.27 10.94
N ASP A 810 24.81 -29.26 10.61
CA ASP A 810 25.82 -29.88 11.47
C ASP A 810 25.86 -29.16 12.83
N PRO A 811 25.80 -29.88 13.97
CA PRO A 811 25.83 -29.26 15.30
C PRO A 811 27.04 -28.34 15.53
N GLU A 812 28.18 -28.66 14.94
CA GLU A 812 29.44 -27.90 15.04
C GLU A 812 29.53 -26.75 14.03
N ALA A 813 28.61 -26.68 13.07
CA ALA A 813 28.60 -25.59 12.10
C ALA A 813 28.11 -24.29 12.74
N ARG A 814 28.83 -23.20 12.41
CA ARG A 814 28.38 -21.84 12.64
C ARG A 814 27.33 -21.48 11.61
N VAL A 815 26.16 -21.04 12.06
CA VAL A 815 25.04 -20.71 11.18
C VAL A 815 25.06 -19.22 10.88
N ILE A 816 25.11 -18.87 9.60
CA ILE A 816 25.10 -17.48 9.14
C ILE A 816 23.83 -17.23 8.35
N ILE A 817 22.99 -16.31 8.81
CA ILE A 817 21.85 -15.84 8.04
C ILE A 817 22.31 -14.75 7.08
N VAL A 818 22.00 -14.89 5.80
CA VAL A 818 22.19 -13.83 4.80
C VAL A 818 20.84 -13.27 4.38
N SER A 819 20.56 -12.00 4.69
CA SER A 819 19.25 -11.38 4.43
C SER A 819 19.34 -10.00 3.76
N GLY A 820 18.58 -9.83 2.68
CA GLY A 820 18.36 -8.55 2.01
C GLY A 820 17.08 -7.82 2.46
N GLY A 821 16.43 -8.29 3.53
CA GLY A 821 15.12 -7.86 3.99
C GLY A 821 13.95 -8.37 3.12
N GLY A 822 12.72 -7.95 3.43
CA GLY A 822 11.50 -8.53 2.83
C GLY A 822 11.42 -8.47 1.29
N ASN A 823 12.06 -7.48 0.64
CA ASN A 823 12.08 -7.38 -0.82
C ASN A 823 13.18 -8.23 -1.49
N GLY A 824 14.12 -8.81 -0.74
CA GLY A 824 15.18 -9.67 -1.25
C GLY A 824 16.23 -8.95 -2.09
N GLN A 825 17.30 -8.44 -1.48
CA GLN A 825 18.43 -7.88 -2.23
C GLN A 825 19.41 -8.97 -2.65
N ASN A 826 19.96 -8.85 -3.86
CA ASN A 826 21.06 -9.71 -4.31
C ASN A 826 22.32 -9.36 -3.52
N LEU A 827 22.71 -10.27 -2.63
CA LEU A 827 23.91 -10.18 -1.82
C LEU A 827 24.93 -11.21 -2.33
N PRO A 828 26.20 -10.83 -2.54
CA PRO A 828 27.19 -11.73 -3.12
C PRO A 828 27.83 -12.68 -2.10
N PHE A 829 27.53 -12.51 -0.81
CA PHE A 829 28.20 -13.25 0.26
C PHE A 829 27.98 -14.76 0.24
N PRO A 830 26.80 -15.30 -0.12
CA PRO A 830 26.62 -16.75 -0.19
C PRO A 830 27.58 -17.39 -1.20
N GLU A 831 27.75 -16.77 -2.37
CA GLU A 831 28.69 -17.24 -3.40
C GLU A 831 30.14 -17.12 -2.95
N ILE A 832 30.50 -15.98 -2.36
CA ILE A 832 31.86 -15.75 -1.86
C ILE A 832 32.23 -16.76 -0.78
N LEU A 833 31.34 -17.04 0.17
CA LEU A 833 31.57 -18.02 1.22
C LEU A 833 31.60 -19.45 0.67
N ALA A 834 30.72 -19.76 -0.28
CA ALA A 834 30.65 -21.09 -0.88
C ALA A 834 31.95 -21.52 -1.57
N TYR A 835 32.69 -20.57 -2.13
CA TYR A 835 33.95 -20.83 -2.84
C TYR A 835 35.20 -20.45 -2.04
N ASP A 836 35.07 -20.13 -0.75
CA ASP A 836 36.23 -19.84 0.11
C ASP A 836 36.90 -21.15 0.57
N ASP A 837 38.18 -21.32 0.23
CA ASP A 837 38.99 -22.51 0.51
C ASP A 837 39.88 -22.35 1.76
N ASP A 838 39.73 -21.26 2.51
CA ASP A 838 40.63 -20.96 3.61
C ASP A 838 40.42 -21.88 4.81
N LYS A 839 41.54 -22.41 5.26
CA LYS A 839 41.61 -23.33 6.39
C LYS A 839 41.21 -22.66 7.72
N GLN A 840 41.26 -21.33 7.81
CA GLN A 840 40.88 -20.59 9.01
C GLN A 840 39.37 -20.48 9.23
N LEU A 841 38.55 -20.64 8.19
CA LEU A 841 37.10 -20.61 8.37
C LEU A 841 36.63 -21.85 9.16
N PRO A 842 35.73 -21.66 10.15
CA PRO A 842 35.06 -22.78 10.80
C PRO A 842 34.13 -23.48 9.80
N LYS A 843 33.53 -24.59 10.20
CA LYS A 843 32.40 -25.15 9.46
C LYS A 843 31.25 -24.15 9.50
N ILE A 844 30.69 -23.80 8.35
CA ILE A 844 29.66 -22.77 8.23
C ILE A 844 28.45 -23.33 7.49
N HIS A 845 27.25 -23.00 7.97
CA HIS A 845 26.00 -23.21 7.27
C HIS A 845 25.35 -21.87 6.94
N VAL A 846 25.35 -21.49 5.67
CA VAL A 846 24.77 -20.24 5.18
C VAL A 846 23.29 -20.46 4.87
N ILE A 847 22.43 -19.71 5.54
CA ILE A 847 20.98 -19.70 5.30
C ILE A 847 20.61 -18.36 4.64
N VAL A 848 20.17 -18.41 3.39
CA VAL A 848 19.81 -17.20 2.63
C VAL A 848 18.31 -16.95 2.70
N ILE A 849 17.94 -15.73 3.08
CA ILE A 849 16.57 -15.25 3.13
C ILE A 849 16.33 -14.35 1.92
N ALA A 850 15.74 -14.92 0.87
CA ALA A 850 15.53 -14.24 -0.40
C ALA A 850 14.30 -13.31 -0.42
N GLY A 851 13.44 -13.35 0.61
CA GLY A 851 12.24 -12.53 0.67
C GLY A 851 11.36 -12.71 -0.57
N LYS A 852 10.91 -11.60 -1.18
CA LYS A 852 10.12 -11.63 -2.43
C LYS A 852 10.94 -11.80 -3.71
N ASN A 853 12.27 -11.93 -3.63
CA ASN A 853 13.12 -12.02 -4.82
C ASN A 853 13.30 -13.48 -5.25
N THR A 854 12.32 -13.96 -6.02
CA THR A 854 12.31 -15.32 -6.57
C THR A 854 13.51 -15.64 -7.44
N ALA A 855 14.01 -14.67 -8.22
CA ALA A 855 15.17 -14.87 -9.08
C ALA A 855 16.43 -15.16 -8.26
N PHE A 856 16.67 -14.38 -7.19
CA PHE A 856 17.79 -14.60 -6.28
C PHE A 856 17.64 -15.91 -5.51
N GLY A 857 16.44 -16.24 -5.02
CA GLY A 857 16.19 -17.52 -4.35
C GLY A 857 16.52 -18.73 -5.24
N ASN A 858 16.08 -18.72 -6.50
CA ASN A 858 16.38 -19.76 -7.48
C ASN A 858 17.89 -19.88 -7.77
N GLU A 859 18.59 -18.75 -7.83
CA GLU A 859 20.05 -18.70 -8.06
C GLU A 859 20.81 -19.35 -6.89
N ILE A 860 20.41 -19.03 -5.66
CA ILE A 860 21.02 -19.58 -4.44
C ILE A 860 20.69 -21.06 -4.27
N GLU A 861 19.49 -21.51 -4.63
CA GLU A 861 19.14 -22.92 -4.60
C GLU A 861 20.09 -23.75 -5.50
N LYS A 862 20.33 -23.27 -6.73
CA LYS A 862 21.30 -23.87 -7.66
C LYS A 862 22.75 -23.79 -7.14
N LEU A 863 23.10 -22.73 -6.43
CA LEU A 863 24.40 -22.63 -5.77
C LEU A 863 24.54 -23.72 -4.69
N GLY A 864 23.53 -23.89 -3.85
CA GLY A 864 23.49 -24.92 -2.81
C GLY A 864 23.61 -26.33 -3.38
N GLU A 865 22.85 -26.66 -4.44
CA GLU A 865 22.95 -27.96 -5.13
C GLU A 865 24.38 -28.28 -5.59
N ARG A 866 25.06 -27.29 -6.19
CA ARG A 866 26.42 -27.45 -6.70
C ARG A 866 27.46 -27.58 -5.60
N VAL A 867 27.34 -26.79 -4.53
CA VAL A 867 28.38 -26.67 -3.51
C VAL A 867 28.22 -27.72 -2.41
N ASN A 868 26.99 -28.03 -2.02
CA ASN A 868 26.70 -29.00 -0.95
C ASN A 868 26.97 -30.45 -1.37
N SER A 869 27.10 -30.72 -2.68
CA SER A 869 27.46 -32.03 -3.22
C SER A 869 28.97 -32.27 -3.28
N LEU A 870 29.79 -31.25 -3.01
CA LEU A 870 31.24 -31.39 -2.98
C LEU A 870 31.68 -32.09 -1.68
N PRO A 871 32.60 -33.08 -1.75
CA PRO A 871 33.14 -33.72 -0.56
C PRO A 871 33.97 -32.72 0.27
N ASP A 872 33.99 -32.91 1.59
CA ASP A 872 34.78 -32.12 2.55
C ASP A 872 34.51 -30.60 2.55
N GLN A 873 33.37 -30.19 1.99
CA GLN A 873 32.98 -28.80 1.93
C GLN A 873 32.71 -28.23 3.33
N LYS A 874 33.49 -27.21 3.73
CA LYS A 874 33.30 -26.51 5.01
C LYS A 874 32.06 -25.62 5.06
N VAL A 875 31.62 -25.13 3.90
CA VAL A 875 30.53 -24.17 3.77
C VAL A 875 29.36 -24.81 3.05
N LYS A 876 28.24 -25.00 3.75
CA LYS A 876 26.96 -25.36 3.13
C LYS A 876 26.14 -24.10 2.85
N VAL A 877 25.37 -24.12 1.76
CA VAL A 877 24.45 -23.02 1.40
C VAL A 877 23.04 -23.56 1.22
N GLN A 878 22.07 -22.91 1.83
CA GLN A 878 20.65 -23.19 1.65
C GLN A 878 19.84 -21.90 1.51
N VAL A 879 18.74 -21.95 0.76
CA VAL A 879 17.74 -20.89 0.74
C VAL A 879 16.60 -21.24 1.71
N ALA A 880 16.20 -20.31 2.56
CA ALA A 880 15.10 -20.50 3.49
C ALA A 880 13.76 -20.54 2.74
N LYS A 881 12.87 -21.43 3.18
CA LYS A 881 11.49 -21.57 2.68
C LYS A 881 10.54 -21.65 3.88
N ASP A 882 9.32 -21.19 3.70
CA ASP A 882 8.27 -21.26 4.72
C ASP A 882 6.95 -21.71 4.05
N PRO A 883 6.53 -22.97 4.22
CA PRO A 883 5.31 -23.49 3.63
C PRO A 883 4.05 -22.73 4.04
N SER A 884 4.06 -22.00 5.16
CA SER A 884 2.90 -21.25 5.65
C SER A 884 2.69 -19.94 4.87
N THR A 885 3.78 -19.31 4.41
CA THR A 885 3.76 -18.03 3.67
C THR A 885 4.11 -18.16 2.19
N GLU A 886 4.52 -19.34 1.75
CA GLU A 886 4.82 -19.65 0.35
C GLU A 886 3.61 -19.35 -0.55
N THR A 887 3.86 -18.56 -1.60
CA THR A 887 2.94 -18.37 -2.72
C THR A 887 3.67 -18.63 -4.04
N ALA A 888 2.93 -18.88 -5.11
CA ALA A 888 3.52 -19.05 -6.44
C ALA A 888 4.37 -17.83 -6.88
N GLU A 889 3.98 -16.62 -6.44
CA GLU A 889 4.73 -15.40 -6.75
C GLU A 889 5.96 -15.20 -5.85
N HIS A 890 5.91 -15.68 -4.61
CA HIS A 890 6.93 -15.44 -3.58
C HIS A 890 7.29 -16.73 -2.82
N PRO A 891 7.91 -17.71 -3.48
CA PRO A 891 8.14 -19.04 -2.89
C PRO A 891 9.18 -19.04 -1.76
N TYR A 892 10.00 -18.00 -1.65
CA TYR A 892 11.06 -17.86 -0.63
C TYR A 892 10.75 -16.80 0.44
N PHE A 893 9.51 -16.30 0.48
CA PHE A 893 9.10 -15.39 1.55
C PHE A 893 8.85 -16.19 2.82
N ILE A 894 9.41 -15.74 3.94
CA ILE A 894 9.30 -16.40 5.23
C ILE A 894 8.51 -15.55 6.24
N GLY A 895 7.66 -16.23 7.01
CA GLY A 895 6.89 -15.65 8.10
C GLY A 895 7.72 -15.41 9.36
N PRO A 896 7.16 -14.69 10.35
CA PRO A 896 7.88 -14.32 11.56
C PRO A 896 8.23 -15.51 12.46
N LEU A 897 7.46 -16.60 12.43
CA LEU A 897 7.74 -17.78 13.24
C LEU A 897 8.98 -18.55 12.72
N VAL A 898 9.05 -18.82 11.42
CA VAL A 898 10.24 -19.45 10.82
C VAL A 898 11.45 -18.52 10.95
N MET A 899 11.27 -17.22 10.72
CA MET A 899 12.35 -16.25 10.90
C MET A 899 12.85 -16.18 12.36
N ASN A 900 11.96 -16.34 13.34
CA ASN A 900 12.34 -16.49 14.75
C ASN A 900 13.25 -17.71 14.95
N ASP A 901 12.84 -18.87 14.44
CA ASP A 901 13.59 -20.12 14.60
C ASP A 901 14.95 -20.07 13.90
N LEU A 902 15.01 -19.48 12.70
CA LEU A 902 16.28 -19.24 12.00
C LEU A 902 17.24 -18.41 12.84
N ARG A 903 16.75 -17.34 13.47
CA ARG A 903 17.59 -16.46 14.30
C ARG A 903 18.00 -17.08 15.62
N GLU A 904 17.22 -18.01 16.17
CA GLU A 904 17.59 -18.76 17.38
C GLU A 904 18.76 -19.72 17.12
N ILE A 905 18.83 -20.30 15.93
CA ILE A 905 19.96 -21.15 15.53
C ILE A 905 21.15 -20.37 14.96
N SER A 906 21.01 -19.07 14.65
CA SER A 906 22.05 -18.29 13.97
C SER A 906 23.12 -17.76 14.91
N ASP A 907 24.37 -17.80 14.45
CA ASP A 907 25.53 -17.21 15.13
C ASP A 907 25.83 -15.79 14.61
N LEU A 908 25.35 -15.45 13.41
CA LEU A 908 25.59 -14.15 12.77
C LEU A 908 24.49 -13.83 11.75
N ASP A 909 24.01 -12.58 11.80
CA ASP A 909 23.15 -12.01 10.77
C ASP A 909 23.98 -11.13 9.82
N LEU A 910 24.07 -11.50 8.55
CA LEU A 910 24.82 -10.83 7.49
C LEU A 910 23.86 -10.20 6.47
N GLY A 911 23.97 -8.89 6.23
CA GLY A 911 23.07 -8.26 5.27
C GLY A 911 23.07 -6.74 5.28
N LYS A 912 21.95 -6.16 4.86
CA LYS A 912 21.74 -4.71 4.93
C LYS A 912 21.27 -4.29 6.33
N ALA A 913 21.50 -3.03 6.69
CA ALA A 913 21.07 -2.48 7.97
C ALA A 913 19.63 -1.94 7.94
N GLY A 914 18.66 -2.77 7.57
CA GLY A 914 17.24 -2.40 7.65
C GLY A 914 16.80 -2.28 9.10
N GLY A 915 16.06 -1.24 9.48
CA GLY A 915 15.74 -0.96 10.89
C GLY A 915 15.02 -2.10 11.61
N ILE A 916 13.96 -2.68 11.03
CA ILE A 916 13.26 -3.82 11.63
C ILE A 916 14.14 -5.07 11.70
N SER A 917 14.84 -5.43 10.62
CA SER A 917 15.72 -6.61 10.67
C SER A 917 16.82 -6.46 11.71
N THR A 918 17.35 -5.24 11.86
CA THR A 918 18.33 -4.88 12.90
C THR A 918 17.72 -5.02 14.30
N ALA A 919 16.49 -4.53 14.51
CA ALA A 919 15.77 -4.66 15.77
C ALA A 919 15.51 -6.13 16.14
N GLU A 920 15.09 -6.94 15.18
CA GLU A 920 14.86 -8.37 15.36
C GLU A 920 16.16 -9.09 15.76
N SER A 921 17.29 -8.79 15.11
CA SER A 921 18.60 -9.36 15.48
C SER A 921 19.03 -8.92 16.88
N ILE A 922 18.75 -7.67 17.28
CA ILE A 922 19.05 -7.17 18.64
C ILE A 922 18.22 -7.89 19.69
N VAL A 923 16.92 -8.12 19.43
CA VAL A 923 16.03 -8.86 20.35
C VAL A 923 16.48 -10.32 20.51
N LYS A 924 17.08 -10.90 19.47
CA LYS A 924 17.68 -12.26 19.50
C LYS A 924 19.13 -12.30 19.98
N ASP A 925 19.71 -11.15 20.31
CA ASP A 925 21.12 -10.99 20.67
C ASP A 925 22.09 -11.57 19.62
N ASN A 926 21.71 -11.53 18.34
CA ASN A 926 22.54 -11.97 17.22
C ASN A 926 23.55 -10.86 16.85
N PRO A 927 24.86 -11.19 16.74
CA PRO A 927 25.81 -10.31 16.10
C PRO A 927 25.39 -9.97 14.67
N MET A 928 25.80 -8.80 14.17
CA MET A 928 25.51 -8.39 12.80
C MET A 928 26.77 -8.02 12.02
N LEU A 929 26.79 -8.38 10.73
CA LEU A 929 27.79 -7.94 9.78
C LEU A 929 27.09 -7.24 8.61
N PHE A 930 27.27 -5.93 8.49
CA PHE A 930 26.54 -5.13 7.51
C PHE A 930 27.30 -4.92 6.20
N ASP A 931 26.58 -4.97 5.07
CA ASP A 931 27.09 -4.61 3.74
C ASP A 931 27.10 -3.09 3.53
N GLY A 932 28.13 -2.43 4.04
CA GLY A 932 28.41 -1.01 3.85
C GLY A 932 29.16 -0.66 2.55
N ARG A 933 29.44 -1.64 1.67
CA ARG A 933 30.27 -1.43 0.45
C ARG A 933 29.61 -0.51 -0.56
N LYS A 934 28.28 -0.42 -0.54
CA LYS A 934 27.51 0.55 -1.34
C LYS A 934 26.97 1.61 -0.40
N ASN A 935 26.94 2.86 -0.87
CA ASN A 935 26.38 4.00 -0.13
C ASN A 935 24.99 3.67 0.42
N PRO A 936 24.83 3.42 1.73
CA PRO A 936 23.54 3.08 2.31
C PRO A 936 22.58 4.27 2.28
N PHE A 937 21.32 4.04 2.64
CA PHE A 937 20.46 5.14 3.04
C PHE A 937 20.98 5.85 4.28
N LEU A 938 20.53 7.08 4.48
CA LEU A 938 20.88 7.86 5.66
C LEU A 938 20.49 7.12 6.96
N TRP A 939 19.27 6.58 7.02
CA TRP A 939 18.78 5.80 8.17
C TRP A 939 19.46 4.43 8.29
N GLU A 940 19.72 3.73 7.17
CA GLU A 940 20.51 2.48 7.20
C GLU A 940 21.94 2.73 7.71
N LYS A 941 22.53 3.88 7.39
CA LYS A 941 23.82 4.29 7.95
C LYS A 941 23.73 4.51 9.46
N ALA A 942 22.69 5.19 9.93
CA ALA A 942 22.47 5.38 11.36
C ALA A 942 22.33 4.04 12.10
N ASN A 943 21.61 3.08 11.51
CA ASN A 943 21.51 1.71 12.04
C ASN A 943 22.88 1.04 12.15
N MET A 944 23.70 1.10 11.11
CA MET A 944 25.06 0.54 11.10
C MET A 944 25.95 1.17 12.17
N ASP A 945 26.05 2.51 12.16
CA ASP A 945 26.92 3.27 13.06
C ASP A 945 26.52 3.02 14.52
N PHE A 946 25.22 2.94 14.80
CA PHE A 946 24.69 2.67 16.14
C PHE A 946 25.08 1.27 16.63
N VAL A 947 24.80 0.24 15.85
CA VAL A 947 25.09 -1.16 16.18
C VAL A 947 26.59 -1.41 16.36
N GLU A 948 27.42 -0.86 15.46
CA GLU A 948 28.88 -0.97 15.56
C GLU A 948 29.39 -0.29 16.84
N SER A 949 28.90 0.92 17.13
CA SER A 949 29.28 1.65 18.35
C SER A 949 28.81 0.98 19.65
N ALA A 950 27.76 0.17 19.58
CA ALA A 950 27.26 -0.63 20.70
C ALA A 950 28.02 -1.97 20.87
N GLY A 951 29.04 -2.25 20.04
CA GLY A 951 29.80 -3.49 20.06
C GLY A 951 29.00 -4.71 19.61
N ARG A 952 27.90 -4.50 18.86
CA ARG A 952 26.99 -5.57 18.42
C ARG A 952 27.15 -5.98 16.96
N GLY A 953 28.03 -5.32 16.22
CA GLY A 953 28.27 -5.67 14.83
C GLY A 953 29.49 -5.00 14.21
N LYS A 954 29.68 -5.29 12.92
CA LYS A 954 30.78 -4.80 12.09
C LYS A 954 30.25 -4.33 10.73
N ILE A 955 30.98 -3.44 10.07
CA ILE A 955 30.58 -2.88 8.77
C ILE A 955 31.62 -3.21 7.70
N ILE A 956 31.20 -3.91 6.65
CA ILE A 956 32.01 -4.18 5.46
C ILE A 956 31.99 -2.95 4.55
N LYS A 957 33.09 -2.23 4.44
CA LYS A 957 33.34 -1.11 3.52
C LYS A 957 33.96 -1.57 2.20
N ASN A 958 34.75 -2.64 2.21
CA ASN A 958 35.35 -3.23 1.00
C ASN A 958 35.42 -4.77 1.11
N MET A 959 35.76 -5.45 0.01
CA MET A 959 35.80 -6.92 0.01
C MET A 959 37.06 -7.52 0.62
N GLU A 960 38.17 -6.77 0.67
CA GLU A 960 39.45 -7.26 1.19
C GLU A 960 39.38 -7.52 2.70
N GLU A 961 38.60 -6.72 3.41
CA GLU A 961 38.39 -6.88 4.86
C GLU A 961 37.26 -7.86 5.23
N PHE A 962 36.47 -8.34 4.26
CA PHE A 962 35.26 -9.13 4.52
C PHE A 962 35.54 -10.31 5.47
N LYS A 963 36.61 -11.05 5.20
CA LYS A 963 36.95 -12.24 5.99
C LYS A 963 37.38 -11.91 7.41
N SER A 964 38.24 -10.92 7.60
CA SER A 964 38.66 -10.49 8.94
C SER A 964 37.45 -10.06 9.75
N LEU A 965 36.60 -9.22 9.15
CA LEU A 965 35.37 -8.73 9.81
C LEU A 965 34.36 -9.84 10.07
N LEU A 966 34.29 -10.87 9.20
CA LEU A 966 33.46 -12.05 9.42
C LEU A 966 33.89 -12.82 10.66
N LEU A 967 35.18 -13.11 10.78
CA LEU A 967 35.74 -13.82 11.93
C LEU A 967 35.60 -12.98 13.21
N GLU A 968 35.84 -11.68 13.14
CA GLU A 968 35.60 -10.75 14.26
C GLU A 968 34.13 -10.73 14.68
N ALA A 969 33.19 -10.69 13.72
CA ALA A 969 31.77 -10.68 14.01
C ALA A 969 31.29 -12.01 14.62
N LEU A 970 31.80 -13.15 14.14
CA LEU A 970 31.55 -14.48 14.70
C LEU A 970 32.14 -14.68 16.10
N ALA A 971 33.13 -13.86 16.47
CA ALA A 971 33.77 -13.87 17.79
C ALA A 971 33.07 -12.95 18.81
N LEU A 972 32.08 -12.14 18.40
CA LEU A 972 31.33 -11.27 19.30
C LEU A 972 30.46 -12.11 20.26
N ARG A 973 30.88 -12.18 21.53
CA ARG A 973 30.18 -12.93 22.58
C ARG A 973 28.89 -12.22 23.02
N LYS A 974 27.92 -12.98 23.52
CA LYS A 974 26.64 -12.41 23.97
C LYS A 974 26.82 -11.56 25.23
N GLU A 975 27.75 -11.92 26.11
CA GLU A 975 27.95 -11.31 27.44
C GLU A 975 28.59 -9.91 27.37
N ASP A 976 29.33 -9.61 26.30
CA ASP A 976 30.08 -8.35 26.15
C ASP A 976 29.22 -7.20 25.57
N LYS A 977 27.94 -7.46 25.26
CA LYS A 977 27.10 -6.54 24.49
C LYS A 977 26.39 -5.52 25.38
N LYS A 978 26.54 -4.23 25.06
CA LYS A 978 25.72 -3.16 25.66
C LYS A 978 24.23 -3.47 25.42
N LYS A 979 23.41 -3.32 26.46
CA LYS A 979 21.95 -3.37 26.34
C LYS A 979 21.47 -2.17 25.53
N ILE A 980 20.69 -2.44 24.49
CA ILE A 980 20.20 -1.42 23.55
C ILE A 980 18.74 -1.08 23.83
N PHE A 981 17.89 -2.09 23.93
CA PHE A 981 16.45 -1.94 24.16
C PHE A 981 16.09 -2.13 25.63
N PRO A 982 14.94 -1.60 26.08
CA PRO A 982 14.34 -2.00 27.36
C PRO A 982 14.15 -3.52 27.45
N ASP A 983 14.07 -4.07 28.67
CA ASP A 983 13.79 -5.52 28.85
C ASP A 983 12.37 -5.89 28.44
N ARG A 984 11.47 -4.91 28.48
CA ARG A 984 10.07 -5.08 28.12
C ARG A 984 9.91 -4.94 26.61
N PRO A 985 9.06 -5.75 25.97
CA PRO A 985 8.79 -5.62 24.54
C PRO A 985 8.32 -4.22 24.18
N ALA A 986 8.87 -3.65 23.11
CA ALA A 986 8.49 -2.31 22.63
C ALA A 986 6.99 -2.18 22.40
N THR A 987 6.34 -3.25 21.91
CA THR A 987 4.88 -3.29 21.71
C THR A 987 4.09 -3.06 22.99
N GLU A 988 4.57 -3.57 24.14
CA GLU A 988 3.90 -3.39 25.43
C GLU A 988 4.04 -1.95 25.94
N ILE A 989 5.26 -1.41 25.90
CA ILE A 989 5.57 -0.03 26.34
C ILE A 989 4.74 0.97 25.51
N ILE A 990 4.72 0.80 24.19
CA ILE A 990 3.96 1.67 23.29
C ILE A 990 2.46 1.57 23.58
N CYS A 991 1.93 0.37 23.85
CA CYS A 991 0.53 0.20 24.24
C CYS A 991 0.16 0.92 25.54
N GLU A 992 1.03 0.92 26.53
CA GLU A 992 0.81 1.63 27.79
C GLU A 992 0.80 3.15 27.57
N GLU A 993 1.79 3.68 26.85
CA GLU A 993 1.82 5.11 26.54
C GLU A 993 0.59 5.54 25.72
N MET A 994 0.12 4.70 24.77
CA MET A 994 -1.12 4.97 24.04
C MET A 994 -2.34 5.05 24.97
N THR A 995 -2.47 4.11 25.91
CA THR A 995 -3.56 4.11 26.89
C THR A 995 -3.53 5.37 27.76
N GLU A 996 -2.36 5.70 28.33
CA GLU A 996 -2.20 6.91 29.14
C GLU A 996 -2.49 8.19 28.35
N LEU A 997 -2.02 8.26 27.09
CA LEU A 997 -2.24 9.40 26.21
C LEU A 997 -3.73 9.57 25.87
N MET A 998 -4.44 8.47 25.61
CA MET A 998 -5.89 8.48 25.39
C MET A 998 -6.65 8.91 26.64
N GLU A 999 -6.30 8.41 27.82
CA GLU A 999 -6.95 8.80 29.08
C GLU A 999 -6.77 10.30 29.38
N ARG A 1000 -5.58 10.84 29.09
CA ARG A 1000 -5.32 12.28 29.21
C ARG A 1000 -6.13 13.10 28.21
N ALA A 1001 -6.31 12.58 26.99
CA ALA A 1001 -7.11 13.23 25.96
C ALA A 1001 -8.62 13.16 26.29
N ASP A 1002 -9.07 12.03 26.84
CA ASP A 1002 -10.44 11.81 27.31
C ASP A 1002 -10.80 12.74 28.47
N LYS A 1003 -9.82 13.26 29.23
CA LYS A 1003 -10.03 14.21 30.35
C LYS A 1003 -9.91 15.68 29.97
N ASP A 1004 -9.45 16.01 28.75
CA ASP A 1004 -9.25 17.39 28.32
C ASP A 1004 -10.52 17.95 27.66
N GLU A 1005 -11.04 19.04 28.21
CA GLU A 1005 -12.28 19.67 27.75
C GLU A 1005 -12.22 20.18 26.30
N ASP A 1006 -11.07 20.65 25.82
CA ASP A 1006 -10.90 21.10 24.42
C ASP A 1006 -10.93 19.90 23.48
N ILE A 1007 -10.27 18.80 23.85
CA ILE A 1007 -10.31 17.55 23.08
C ILE A 1007 -11.71 16.95 23.08
N GLN A 1008 -12.36 16.88 24.24
CA GLN A 1008 -13.75 16.45 24.34
C GLN A 1008 -14.65 17.33 23.48
N ARG A 1009 -14.47 18.65 23.49
CA ARG A 1009 -15.23 19.58 22.64
C ARG A 1009 -15.02 19.32 21.15
N LYS A 1010 -13.78 19.14 20.68
CA LYS A 1010 -13.48 18.79 19.28
C LYS A 1010 -14.13 17.48 18.86
N ARG A 1011 -14.08 16.46 19.73
CA ARG A 1011 -14.75 15.16 19.50
C ARG A 1011 -16.26 15.25 19.57
N GLN A 1012 -16.79 16.06 20.49
CA GLN A 1012 -18.22 16.32 20.62
C GLN A 1012 -18.75 17.04 19.40
N PHE A 1013 -18.06 18.02 18.81
CA PHE A 1013 -18.50 18.59 17.53
C PHE A 1013 -18.52 17.55 16.40
N SER A 1014 -17.60 16.59 16.44
CA SER A 1014 -17.64 15.41 15.55
C SER A 1014 -18.81 14.44 15.85
N ASN A 1015 -19.47 14.54 17.02
CA ASN A 1015 -20.57 13.67 17.49
C ASN A 1015 -21.95 14.36 17.55
N GLN A 1016 -22.07 15.58 18.09
CA GLN A 1016 -23.30 16.36 18.40
C GLN A 1016 -24.11 16.79 17.15
N TYR A 1017 -23.58 16.56 15.95
CA TYR A 1017 -24.37 16.67 14.73
C TYR A 1017 -25.29 15.44 14.52
N GLU A 1018 -25.11 14.33 15.27
CA GLU A 1018 -26.09 13.23 15.41
C GLU A 1018 -27.41 13.70 16.04
#